data_AF-A0A8H5FLJ0-F1
#
_entry.id   AF-A0A8H5FLJ0-F1
#
_cell.length_a   1.000
_cell.length_b   1.000
_cell.length_c   1.000
_cell.angle_alpha   90.00
_cell.angle_beta   90.00
_cell.angle_gamma   90.00
#
_symmetry.space_group_name_H-M   'P 1'
#
loop_
_entity.id
_entity.type
_entity.pdbx_description
1 polymer ?
#
loop_
_entity_poly.entity_id
_entity_poly.type
_entity_poly.pdbx_seq_one_letter_code
_entity_poly.pdbx_strand_id
1 'polypeptide(L)'
;MRIPCRTFQRLGFALPQSHGRNLRSISSGAHRSKTSALVCQRHSAELGQQAVRHRAPTISGHHESDRDYHNRDYHQYSFRSTHNSAPASWLSLSIKRPTLSAASSLEYTQAIQPTLPRHRRHHSSPQYWGRRAYSMAERSDPPRTDSQARQYRGYKRTLNLTDPSDERDYIPLGDHGLIGNLRTAALVSLDGSIESYCVPHFDSPSVFARILDKDKGGHFSITPMIPFTTKQNYLPSSNVLQTKFMNDEGVVSVTDFLPRPPMSGSSPSKPLLQWLIRRVECVRGGLPMQMQCVPAFNYARDAHVTTLIDDDTIPTDIDASELTKQKMRKRAYSKVLEREFGQHLRRGSADSTSTDGGAVFEDEGSTGLHALSAPREEPGEICTNLPHVKALFESPSISMDLRYVTYTESAGDGDEDGPPSVVLNLLDLSKKGHKGMGVASEFELKEGQGVTFIFRIVPGSPDTSGFWLEQTPANTVPPTPDVEVKQPTFGFAAPSKDSQGLKVDTNVVVPHEDDKGFAAGVAFGKKLSRRAARAGKRPTDDPWLTKELLCKLLSTTNRYWYDWIRKSTYTGSWKESVLRSALALKLLIFEPTGAVVASPTFSLPEYIGGVRNWDYRFSWIRDSSFTLYALIRLGFVDEANAYLEFIFDRIRDKNPDGSIQIMYTIHGEKDMEEIELDHLDGHKGSKPVRIGNGASDHVQLDIYGELMDCIYLGQKFGKPLAYDDWVLVREIVDYVVEHYNDSDLSIWEVRDMKRNFTYSKVMLWVAIDRGLRLADKRSLPCPNRYKWLDARDTLYEDIMNKAWNKEEKFFGQSYEETDVLDAAVLIMPLVFFMQASDPRFLSTLKRIMKSPEKGGLMANNLVYRYDTKKSGDGVGGEEGTFCLCTLWCVEALTRAGNTDRALLLKSVSMFEDFLLYLNHVGLCTEEISDAGEALGNAVQGFTHVTLISAAYNLSRTMHDMHEKTA
;
A
#
# COMPACT_ATOMS: atom_id res chain seq x y z
N MET A 1 -47.94 38.89 -7.14
CA MET A 1 -48.53 40.00 -6.35
C MET A 1 -47.45 40.61 -5.44
N ARG A 2 -47.48 41.93 -5.22
CA ARG A 2 -46.95 42.75 -4.08
C ARG A 2 -45.71 42.18 -3.32
N ILE A 3 -44.46 42.72 -3.34
CA ILE A 3 -43.91 44.12 -3.42
C ILE A 3 -44.30 44.93 -2.16
N PRO A 4 -43.40 45.61 -1.38
CA PRO A 4 -42.28 46.48 -1.85
C PRO A 4 -40.91 46.53 -1.10
N CYS A 5 -39.87 47.02 -1.81
CA CYS A 5 -38.78 47.98 -1.43
C CYS A 5 -37.87 47.75 -0.18
N ARG A 6 -36.64 48.29 -0.09
CA ARG A 6 -36.03 49.50 -0.71
C ARG A 6 -34.60 49.32 -1.28
N THR A 7 -34.25 50.27 -2.15
CA THR A 7 -32.95 50.49 -2.83
C THR A 7 -31.96 51.32 -1.99
N PHE A 8 -30.64 51.19 -2.25
CA PHE A 8 -29.64 52.24 -2.59
C PHE A 8 -28.23 51.60 -2.53
N GLN A 9 -27.45 51.45 -3.62
CA GLN A 9 -26.68 52.42 -4.44
C GLN A 9 -25.32 52.88 -3.85
N ARG A 10 -24.27 52.69 -4.65
CA ARG A 10 -22.98 53.44 -4.74
C ARG A 10 -22.09 53.57 -3.48
N LEU A 11 -20.81 53.23 -3.66
CA LEU A 11 -19.72 54.17 -3.39
C LEU A 11 -18.49 53.83 -4.27
N GLY A 12 -17.63 54.81 -4.50
CA GLY A 12 -16.39 54.65 -5.25
C GLY A 12 -15.55 55.93 -5.21
N PHE A 13 -14.23 55.74 -5.33
CA PHE A 13 -13.17 56.76 -5.46
C PHE A 13 -12.88 57.73 -4.29
N ALA A 14 -11.57 58.05 -4.22
CA ALA A 14 -10.94 59.33 -3.86
C ALA A 14 -10.19 59.46 -2.51
N LEU A 15 -9.06 60.15 -2.63
CA LEU A 15 -8.08 60.59 -1.61
C LEU A 15 -8.58 61.86 -0.87
N PRO A 16 -7.98 62.25 0.27
CA PRO A 16 -6.87 63.23 0.27
C PRO A 16 -5.66 62.76 1.11
N GLN A 17 -4.39 63.05 0.78
CA GLN A 17 -3.64 64.33 0.73
C GLN A 17 -3.27 64.99 2.09
N SER A 18 -2.00 64.81 2.46
CA SER A 18 -1.01 65.71 3.11
C SER A 18 -1.40 67.11 3.65
N HIS A 19 -0.87 67.43 4.85
CA HIS A 19 -0.29 68.73 5.34
C HIS A 19 0.50 68.39 6.65
N GLY A 20 1.54 69.08 7.16
CA GLY A 20 2.40 70.14 6.62
C GLY A 20 3.49 70.61 7.64
N ARG A 21 4.74 70.77 7.18
CA ARG A 21 5.95 71.47 7.72
C ARG A 21 6.05 71.94 9.20
N ASN A 22 7.17 71.60 9.88
CA ASN A 22 8.20 72.53 10.46
C ASN A 22 9.19 71.74 11.37
N LEU A 23 10.51 71.75 11.17
CA LEU A 23 11.54 72.78 11.45
C LEU A 23 11.89 73.02 12.94
N ARG A 24 12.95 72.34 13.44
CA ARG A 24 14.21 72.95 13.94
C ARG A 24 15.26 71.88 14.36
N SER A 25 16.47 72.31 14.68
CA SER A 25 17.70 71.50 14.79
C SER A 25 18.56 71.88 16.01
N ILE A 26 19.57 71.03 16.36
CA ILE A 26 20.97 71.37 16.79
C ILE A 26 21.58 70.34 17.79
N SER A 27 22.78 69.81 17.49
CA SER A 27 23.79 69.18 18.41
C SER A 27 23.44 67.84 19.13
N SER A 28 24.37 66.99 19.61
CA SER A 28 25.81 66.72 19.30
C SER A 28 26.28 65.38 19.94
N GLY A 29 27.48 64.89 19.59
CA GLY A 29 28.12 63.64 20.12
C GLY A 29 27.87 62.41 19.22
N ALA A 30 28.84 61.61 18.76
CA ALA A 30 29.98 60.93 19.42
C ALA A 30 29.51 59.95 20.52
N HIS A 31 29.86 58.66 20.55
CA HIS A 31 31.02 57.91 20.00
C HIS A 31 30.63 56.39 19.93
N ARG A 32 31.38 55.36 19.46
CA ARG A 32 32.75 55.14 18.94
C ARG A 32 32.83 53.78 18.19
N SER A 33 33.38 53.70 16.96
CA SER A 33 34.06 52.48 16.46
C SER A 33 35.06 52.78 15.32
N LYS A 34 36.08 51.92 15.19
CA LYS A 34 37.27 51.92 14.29
C LYS A 34 37.71 50.44 14.17
N THR A 35 38.49 49.91 13.22
CA THR A 35 39.22 50.35 11.99
C THR A 35 39.47 49.06 11.16
N SER A 36 39.97 49.01 9.92
CA SER A 36 40.58 49.98 9.00
C SER A 36 40.40 49.50 7.54
N ALA A 37 40.62 50.36 6.54
CA ALA A 37 40.81 49.94 5.14
C ALA A 37 41.73 50.93 4.39
N LEU A 38 42.77 50.42 3.72
CA LEU A 38 43.60 51.10 2.70
C LEU A 38 44.21 49.98 1.81
N VAL A 39 43.91 49.91 0.50
CA VAL A 39 44.53 50.65 -0.63
C VAL A 39 45.85 50.04 -1.10
N CYS A 40 45.84 49.53 -2.34
CA CYS A 40 46.75 49.98 -3.40
C CYS A 40 46.23 49.59 -4.80
N GLN A 41 46.73 50.25 -5.86
CA GLN A 41 46.47 49.92 -7.26
C GLN A 41 47.68 50.35 -8.12
N ARG A 42 47.87 49.69 -9.29
CA ARG A 42 48.91 49.90 -10.31
C ARG A 42 50.31 49.35 -10.00
N HIS A 43 50.77 48.45 -10.86
CA HIS A 43 51.88 48.77 -11.78
C HIS A 43 51.67 48.09 -13.14
N SER A 44 52.54 48.37 -14.11
CA SER A 44 52.41 48.00 -15.53
C SER A 44 53.59 47.14 -16.00
N ALA A 45 53.59 46.73 -17.28
CA ALA A 45 54.70 46.12 -18.03
C ALA A 45 55.00 44.63 -17.66
N GLU A 46 55.51 43.76 -18.56
CA GLU A 46 55.81 43.91 -19.99
C GLU A 46 55.83 42.57 -20.78
N LEU A 47 56.17 42.66 -22.07
CA LEU A 47 56.61 41.68 -23.09
C LEU A 47 57.17 40.32 -22.58
N GLY A 48 57.12 39.19 -23.29
CA GLY A 48 56.76 38.83 -24.69
C GLY A 48 56.95 37.30 -24.88
N GLN A 49 57.11 36.69 -26.07
CA GLN A 49 57.10 37.15 -27.46
C GLN A 49 57.03 35.95 -28.45
N GLN A 50 56.17 36.00 -29.48
CA GLN A 50 56.34 35.36 -30.83
C GLN A 50 56.40 33.80 -30.90
N ALA A 51 56.31 33.12 -32.06
CA ALA A 51 56.59 33.47 -33.46
C ALA A 51 55.73 32.64 -34.49
N VAL A 52 55.24 33.22 -35.61
CA VAL A 52 55.77 33.09 -37.03
C VAL A 52 55.19 31.89 -37.83
N ARG A 53 54.74 31.95 -39.12
CA ARG A 53 54.60 33.02 -40.16
C ARG A 53 53.67 32.65 -41.36
N HIS A 54 52.98 33.66 -41.94
CA HIS A 54 52.54 33.84 -43.38
C HIS A 54 51.64 32.75 -44.06
N ARG A 55 50.94 32.98 -45.20
CA ARG A 55 50.92 34.00 -46.29
C ARG A 55 49.48 34.42 -46.72
N ALA A 56 49.37 35.46 -47.57
CA ALA A 56 48.17 35.92 -48.30
C ALA A 56 48.31 35.59 -49.84
N PRO A 57 47.39 35.92 -50.80
CA PRO A 57 46.38 37.02 -50.90
C PRO A 57 44.91 36.49 -51.11
N THR A 58 43.88 37.06 -51.78
CA THR A 58 43.74 38.14 -52.81
C THR A 58 42.30 38.71 -52.97
N ILE A 59 42.20 39.89 -53.62
CA ILE A 59 41.16 40.52 -54.51
C ILE A 59 40.02 39.58 -55.00
N SER A 60 38.72 39.96 -55.18
CA SER A 60 37.92 41.23 -55.29
C SER A 60 36.44 41.01 -54.87
N GLY A 61 35.53 41.99 -54.65
CA GLY A 61 35.59 43.47 -54.61
C GLY A 61 34.21 44.17 -54.84
N HIS A 62 33.97 45.32 -54.17
CA HIS A 62 32.85 46.33 -54.31
C HIS A 62 31.38 45.87 -54.08
N HIS A 63 30.41 46.70 -53.63
CA HIS A 63 30.29 48.14 -53.29
C HIS A 63 29.73 48.31 -51.85
N GLU A 64 30.18 49.26 -51.00
CA GLU A 64 29.65 50.64 -50.78
C GLU A 64 28.15 50.70 -50.37
N SER A 65 27.76 51.02 -49.11
CA SER A 65 27.74 52.34 -48.40
C SER A 65 26.48 53.19 -48.71
N ASP A 66 25.89 54.02 -47.84
CA ASP A 66 26.34 54.67 -46.58
C ASP A 66 25.13 55.21 -45.74
N ARG A 67 25.40 55.68 -44.48
CA ARG A 67 24.65 56.64 -43.63
C ARG A 67 23.41 56.27 -42.76
N ASP A 68 23.55 56.66 -41.49
CA ASP A 68 22.53 57.05 -40.49
C ASP A 68 21.69 58.30 -40.93
N TYR A 69 20.57 58.73 -40.32
CA TYR A 69 20.37 59.02 -38.88
C TYR A 69 18.86 59.25 -38.52
N HIS A 70 18.46 58.78 -37.32
CA HIS A 70 17.34 59.22 -36.45
C HIS A 70 15.83 59.21 -36.88
N ASN A 71 15.10 58.29 -36.22
CA ASN A 71 14.16 58.57 -35.10
C ASN A 71 12.69 58.96 -35.36
N ARG A 72 11.76 58.04 -35.04
CA ARG A 72 10.64 58.25 -34.07
C ARG A 72 9.97 56.94 -33.62
N ASP A 73 9.29 57.01 -32.48
CA ASP A 73 8.71 55.89 -31.71
C ASP A 73 7.40 55.30 -32.29
N TYR A 74 7.01 54.09 -31.87
CA TYR A 74 5.91 53.90 -30.88
C TYR A 74 5.76 52.44 -30.37
N HIS A 75 4.86 52.24 -29.41
CA HIS A 75 4.83 51.10 -28.46
C HIS A 75 4.23 49.77 -28.95
N GLN A 76 4.65 48.70 -28.24
CA GLN A 76 3.97 47.40 -28.13
C GLN A 76 2.49 47.54 -27.71
N TYR A 77 1.64 46.59 -28.12
CA TYR A 77 0.41 46.25 -27.40
C TYR A 77 0.15 44.74 -27.37
N SER A 78 -0.33 44.25 -26.24
CA SER A 78 -0.83 42.88 -26.07
C SER A 78 -2.36 42.85 -26.21
N PHE A 79 -2.93 41.72 -26.65
CA PHE A 79 -4.37 41.51 -26.64
C PHE A 79 -4.76 40.29 -25.80
N ARG A 80 -5.68 40.50 -24.86
CA ARG A 80 -6.53 39.46 -24.26
C ARG A 80 -7.82 39.37 -25.06
N SER A 81 -8.39 38.17 -25.16
CA SER A 81 -9.73 37.95 -25.72
C SER A 81 -10.84 38.25 -24.71
N THR A 82 -11.95 38.81 -25.19
CA THR A 82 -13.24 38.92 -24.47
C THR A 82 -14.39 38.47 -25.37
N HIS A 83 -15.47 37.94 -24.78
CA HIS A 83 -16.57 37.28 -25.49
C HIS A 83 -17.71 38.22 -25.91
N ASN A 84 -18.48 37.76 -26.91
CA ASN A 84 -19.79 38.25 -27.39
C ASN A 84 -19.76 39.62 -28.12
N SER A 85 -20.56 39.85 -29.17
CA SER A 85 -21.91 39.32 -29.48
C SER A 85 -22.19 39.08 -30.98
N ALA A 86 -23.34 38.48 -31.30
CA ALA A 86 -23.84 38.30 -32.67
C ALA A 86 -24.75 39.48 -33.13
N PRO A 87 -25.00 39.59 -34.45
CA PRO A 87 -26.40 39.54 -34.89
C PRO A 87 -26.63 38.60 -36.09
N ALA A 88 -27.89 38.35 -36.42
CA ALA A 88 -28.31 37.46 -37.52
C ALA A 88 -28.83 38.21 -38.75
N SER A 89 -28.84 37.55 -39.90
CA SER A 89 -29.58 37.97 -41.10
C SER A 89 -30.21 36.76 -41.80
N TRP A 90 -31.25 37.01 -42.59
CA TRP A 90 -32.06 35.98 -43.28
C TRP A 90 -31.69 35.90 -44.77
N LEU A 91 -31.81 34.71 -45.35
CA LEU A 91 -32.35 34.53 -46.70
C LEU A 91 -32.93 33.12 -46.85
N SER A 92 -33.94 32.98 -47.71
CA SER A 92 -34.69 31.75 -47.93
C SER A 92 -34.58 31.28 -49.38
N LEU A 93 -34.79 29.98 -49.61
CA LEU A 93 -35.36 29.46 -50.86
C LEU A 93 -35.93 28.05 -50.63
N SER A 94 -37.05 27.76 -51.28
CA SER A 94 -37.83 26.53 -51.11
C SER A 94 -37.54 25.52 -52.23
N ILE A 95 -37.90 24.24 -52.04
CA ILE A 95 -38.84 23.52 -52.94
C ILE A 95 -39.23 22.09 -52.44
N LYS A 96 -40.55 21.87 -52.42
CA LYS A 96 -41.37 20.63 -52.55
C LYS A 96 -40.92 19.27 -51.95
N ARG A 97 -41.82 18.70 -51.14
CA ARG A 97 -42.02 17.25 -50.96
C ARG A 97 -42.96 16.66 -52.05
N PRO A 98 -43.01 15.33 -52.20
CA PRO A 98 -44.23 14.56 -52.42
C PRO A 98 -44.64 13.71 -51.19
N THR A 99 -45.81 13.05 -51.21
CA THR A 99 -46.44 12.36 -50.06
C THR A 99 -47.35 11.19 -50.50
N LEU A 100 -47.80 10.36 -49.54
CA LEU A 100 -48.75 9.21 -49.63
C LEU A 100 -48.06 7.88 -50.04
N SER A 101 -48.53 6.68 -49.63
CA SER A 101 -49.70 6.25 -48.81
C SER A 101 -49.26 5.75 -47.39
N ALA A 102 -50.06 5.58 -46.32
CA ALA A 102 -51.41 5.00 -46.07
C ALA A 102 -51.50 3.47 -46.38
N ALA A 103 -52.11 2.58 -45.58
CA ALA A 103 -52.68 2.61 -44.20
C ALA A 103 -52.44 1.20 -43.55
N SER A 104 -52.78 0.79 -42.32
CA SER A 104 -54.07 0.84 -41.58
C SER A 104 -53.87 0.33 -40.12
N SER A 105 -54.36 0.98 -39.05
CA SER A 105 -55.68 0.78 -38.37
C SER A 105 -55.75 -0.47 -37.44
N LEU A 106 -56.31 -0.48 -36.22
CA LEU A 106 -57.05 0.48 -35.36
C LEU A 106 -56.55 0.34 -33.88
N GLU A 107 -57.08 0.91 -32.78
CA GLU A 107 -58.18 1.86 -32.54
C GLU A 107 -57.91 2.80 -31.31
N TYR A 108 -58.72 2.72 -30.24
CA TYR A 108 -58.84 3.59 -29.04
C TYR A 108 -58.78 2.71 -27.75
N THR A 109 -58.78 3.16 -26.48
CA THR A 109 -59.22 4.40 -25.78
C THR A 109 -58.36 4.54 -24.49
N GLN A 110 -58.35 5.56 -23.61
CA GLN A 110 -59.04 6.86 -23.44
C GLN A 110 -58.07 7.81 -22.67
N ALA A 111 -58.55 8.81 -21.89
CA ALA A 111 -57.70 9.72 -21.10
C ALA A 111 -58.37 10.24 -19.81
N ILE A 112 -57.61 10.32 -18.70
CA ILE A 112 -57.92 11.13 -17.50
C ILE A 112 -56.63 11.76 -16.94
N GLN A 113 -56.73 13.03 -16.55
CA GLN A 113 -55.87 13.80 -15.62
C GLN A 113 -56.82 14.59 -14.69
N PRO A 114 -56.39 15.26 -13.58
CA PRO A 114 -55.03 15.49 -13.07
C PRO A 114 -54.88 15.22 -11.54
N THR A 115 -53.83 15.83 -10.94
CA THR A 115 -53.63 16.23 -9.53
C THR A 115 -52.74 15.37 -8.62
N LEU A 116 -51.70 16.02 -8.08
CA LEU A 116 -50.95 15.63 -6.89
C LEU A 116 -50.61 16.92 -6.09
N PRO A 117 -50.85 16.98 -4.77
CA PRO A 117 -50.59 18.17 -3.97
C PRO A 117 -49.12 18.26 -3.50
N ARG A 118 -48.63 19.48 -3.30
CA ARG A 118 -47.33 19.73 -2.65
C ARG A 118 -47.44 19.56 -1.13
N HIS A 119 -46.49 18.86 -0.52
CA HIS A 119 -46.13 19.08 0.88
C HIS A 119 -44.60 19.09 1.09
N ARG A 120 -44.12 20.07 1.87
CA ARG A 120 -42.76 20.08 2.42
C ARG A 120 -42.69 19.17 3.64
N ARG A 121 -41.56 18.49 3.86
CA ARG A 121 -41.03 18.16 5.20
C ARG A 121 -39.51 17.98 5.16
N HIS A 122 -38.91 17.90 6.35
CA HIS A 122 -37.50 18.17 6.62
C HIS A 122 -36.54 17.08 6.13
N HIS A 123 -35.27 17.47 5.91
CA HIS A 123 -34.17 16.53 5.79
C HIS A 123 -33.96 15.77 7.12
N SER A 124 -33.98 14.45 7.03
CA SER A 124 -33.42 13.52 8.03
C SER A 124 -32.87 12.31 7.26
N SER A 125 -31.74 11.77 7.70
CA SER A 125 -30.96 10.79 6.93
C SER A 125 -31.62 9.40 6.91
N PRO A 126 -31.80 8.76 5.73
CA PRO A 126 -32.17 7.34 5.66
C PRO A 126 -30.91 6.45 5.76
N GLN A 127 -30.93 5.49 6.68
CA GLN A 127 -30.08 4.29 6.63
C GLN A 127 -30.87 3.14 5.97
N TYR A 128 -30.17 2.05 5.63
CA TYR A 128 -30.71 0.72 5.29
C TYR A 128 -31.77 0.59 4.16
N TRP A 129 -31.30 0.11 3.00
CA TRP A 129 -31.92 -0.98 2.24
C TRP A 129 -30.78 -1.89 1.75
N GLY A 130 -30.92 -3.21 1.59
CA GLY A 130 -32.11 -4.06 1.69
C GLY A 130 -32.18 -4.96 0.46
N ARG A 131 -31.51 -6.14 0.48
CA ARG A 131 -31.45 -7.07 -0.67
C ARG A 131 -32.86 -7.45 -1.13
N ARG A 132 -33.23 -7.11 -2.37
CA ARG A 132 -34.43 -7.66 -3.00
C ARG A 132 -34.07 -8.97 -3.69
N ALA A 133 -34.65 -10.07 -3.23
CA ALA A 133 -34.65 -11.32 -3.99
C ALA A 133 -35.56 -11.15 -5.21
N TYR A 134 -35.12 -11.62 -6.38
CA TYR A 134 -35.98 -11.80 -7.55
C TYR A 134 -36.72 -13.13 -7.42
N SER A 135 -38.04 -13.11 -7.32
CA SER A 135 -38.86 -14.31 -7.50
C SER A 135 -39.06 -14.59 -8.98
N MET A 136 -38.36 -15.59 -9.53
CA MET A 136 -38.75 -16.19 -10.81
C MET A 136 -39.98 -17.08 -10.58
N ALA A 137 -40.95 -17.01 -11.49
CA ALA A 137 -42.14 -17.84 -11.41
C ALA A 137 -41.84 -19.31 -11.77
N GLU A 138 -42.51 -20.23 -11.10
CA GLU A 138 -42.31 -21.67 -11.28
C GLU A 138 -42.70 -22.13 -12.70
N ARG A 139 -41.79 -22.88 -13.34
CA ARG A 139 -42.11 -23.81 -14.42
C ARG A 139 -41.46 -25.15 -14.09
N SER A 140 -42.23 -26.23 -14.24
CA SER A 140 -41.85 -27.57 -13.82
C SER A 140 -40.99 -28.28 -14.88
N ASP A 141 -39.68 -28.36 -14.63
CA ASP A 141 -38.76 -29.24 -15.35
C ASP A 141 -38.83 -30.69 -14.84
N PRO A 142 -38.48 -31.70 -15.66
CA PRO A 142 -38.54 -33.11 -15.29
C PRO A 142 -37.43 -33.53 -14.30
N PRO A 143 -37.61 -34.64 -13.55
CA PRO A 143 -36.68 -35.06 -12.52
C PRO A 143 -35.30 -35.43 -13.08
N ARG A 144 -34.25 -34.76 -12.60
CA ARG A 144 -32.84 -35.06 -12.91
C ARG A 144 -32.33 -36.22 -12.04
N THR A 145 -31.31 -36.92 -12.55
CA THR A 145 -30.74 -38.10 -11.90
C THR A 145 -29.86 -37.77 -10.69
N ASP A 146 -29.80 -38.69 -9.73
CA ASP A 146 -29.18 -38.52 -8.41
C ASP A 146 -27.67 -38.17 -8.46
N SER A 147 -26.98 -38.51 -9.55
CA SER A 147 -25.58 -38.10 -9.80
C SER A 147 -25.42 -36.58 -9.96
N GLN A 148 -26.31 -35.92 -10.70
CA GLN A 148 -26.28 -34.46 -10.85
C GLN A 148 -26.71 -33.74 -9.56
N ALA A 149 -27.63 -34.35 -8.79
CA ALA A 149 -28.05 -33.83 -7.49
C ALA A 149 -26.89 -33.83 -6.46
N ARG A 150 -26.00 -34.82 -6.51
CA ARG A 150 -24.76 -34.83 -5.69
C ARG A 150 -23.80 -33.72 -6.10
N GLN A 151 -23.58 -33.53 -7.41
CA GLN A 151 -22.65 -32.50 -7.90
C GLN A 151 -23.12 -31.08 -7.56
N TYR A 152 -24.41 -30.79 -7.68
CA TYR A 152 -24.98 -29.48 -7.28
C TYR A 152 -25.06 -29.24 -5.77
N ARG A 153 -24.94 -30.28 -4.91
CA ARG A 153 -24.82 -30.09 -3.45
C ARG A 153 -23.43 -29.65 -2.99
N GLY A 154 -22.42 -29.70 -3.86
CA GLY A 154 -21.05 -29.28 -3.53
C GLY A 154 -20.87 -27.78 -3.31
N TYR A 155 -21.76 -26.93 -3.84
CA TYR A 155 -21.58 -25.46 -3.84
C TYR A 155 -22.18 -24.75 -2.61
N LYS A 156 -22.01 -25.32 -1.41
CA LYS A 156 -22.25 -24.60 -0.15
C LYS A 156 -21.16 -23.53 -0.01
N ARG A 157 -21.51 -22.25 -0.21
CA ARG A 157 -20.59 -21.10 -0.12
C ARG A 157 -20.21 -20.70 1.33
N THR A 158 -20.18 -21.69 2.21
CA THR A 158 -19.75 -21.67 3.62
C THR A 158 -19.41 -23.12 4.01
N LEU A 159 -18.20 -23.53 3.67
CA LEU A 159 -17.55 -24.70 4.27
C LEU A 159 -16.55 -24.17 5.30
N ASN A 160 -16.67 -24.66 6.54
CA ASN A 160 -15.61 -24.69 7.55
C ASN A 160 -15.08 -23.31 8.05
N LEU A 161 -15.72 -22.20 7.65
CA LEU A 161 -15.45 -20.83 8.16
C LEU A 161 -16.16 -20.49 9.47
N THR A 162 -17.18 -21.26 9.85
CA THR A 162 -18.17 -20.91 10.90
C THR A 162 -18.44 -22.04 11.90
N ASP A 163 -17.92 -23.23 11.65
CA ASP A 163 -17.98 -24.36 12.59
C ASP A 163 -16.53 -24.76 12.93
N PRO A 164 -16.09 -24.59 14.19
CA PRO A 164 -14.71 -24.89 14.59
C PRO A 164 -14.44 -26.40 14.75
N SER A 165 -15.44 -27.27 14.56
CA SER A 165 -15.27 -28.72 14.61
C SER A 165 -14.96 -29.38 13.26
N ASP A 166 -15.18 -28.67 12.14
CA ASP A 166 -14.84 -29.13 10.79
C ASP A 166 -13.32 -29.03 10.51
N GLU A 167 -12.79 -29.91 9.64
CA GLU A 167 -11.38 -29.79 9.20
C GLU A 167 -11.19 -28.55 8.32
N ARG A 168 -10.51 -27.54 8.86
CA ARG A 168 -10.28 -26.26 8.18
C ARG A 168 -9.40 -26.40 6.94
N ASP A 169 -9.90 -25.90 5.82
CA ASP A 169 -9.20 -25.85 4.53
C ASP A 169 -8.64 -24.44 4.22
N TYR A 170 -8.16 -24.22 2.99
CA TYR A 170 -7.75 -22.90 2.49
C TYR A 170 -8.91 -21.89 2.50
N ILE A 171 -8.70 -20.74 3.14
CA ILE A 171 -9.63 -19.61 3.10
C ILE A 171 -9.50 -18.90 1.73
N PRO A 172 -10.61 -18.47 1.08
CA PRO A 172 -10.54 -17.69 -0.16
C PRO A 172 -9.71 -16.41 0.02
N LEU A 173 -8.91 -16.03 -1.00
CA LEU A 173 -8.01 -14.86 -0.91
C LEU A 173 -8.76 -13.56 -0.56
N GLY A 174 -10.00 -13.41 -1.06
CA GLY A 174 -10.88 -12.29 -0.74
C GLY A 174 -11.25 -12.19 0.74
N ASP A 175 -11.33 -13.28 1.50
CA ASP A 175 -11.86 -13.31 2.87
C ASP A 175 -10.81 -12.88 3.93
N HIS A 176 -9.91 -11.95 3.57
CA HIS A 176 -8.82 -11.44 4.39
C HIS A 176 -8.82 -9.90 4.54
N GLY A 177 -8.50 -9.41 5.75
CA GLY A 177 -8.14 -8.02 6.01
C GLY A 177 -6.62 -7.83 6.15
N LEU A 178 -6.11 -6.63 5.88
CA LEU A 178 -4.68 -6.31 5.93
C LEU A 178 -4.37 -5.34 7.10
N ILE A 179 -3.39 -5.68 7.93
CA ILE A 179 -2.87 -4.82 9.00
C ILE A 179 -1.38 -4.57 8.81
N GLY A 180 -0.84 -3.43 9.27
CA GLY A 180 0.59 -3.14 9.14
C GLY A 180 1.01 -1.79 9.75
N ASN A 181 2.32 -1.50 9.72
CA ASN A 181 2.91 -0.33 10.41
C ASN A 181 3.93 0.49 9.60
N LEU A 182 4.06 0.24 8.29
CA LEU A 182 5.09 0.80 7.39
C LEU A 182 6.51 0.23 7.57
N ARG A 183 6.63 -0.95 8.17
CA ARG A 183 7.82 -1.82 8.08
C ARG A 183 7.44 -3.17 7.48
N THR A 184 6.30 -3.71 7.91
CA THR A 184 5.69 -4.94 7.39
C THR A 184 4.15 -4.87 7.52
N ALA A 185 3.46 -5.85 6.93
CA ALA A 185 2.03 -6.09 7.03
C ALA A 185 1.72 -7.59 7.24
N ALA A 186 0.49 -7.90 7.67
CA ALA A 186 -0.02 -9.25 7.86
C ALA A 186 -1.47 -9.37 7.36
N LEU A 187 -1.84 -10.56 6.85
CA LEU A 187 -3.22 -10.86 6.43
C LEU A 187 -3.96 -11.64 7.53
N VAL A 188 -5.21 -11.21 7.80
CA VAL A 188 -6.09 -11.75 8.84
C VAL A 188 -7.41 -12.23 8.23
N SER A 189 -7.67 -13.53 8.27
CA SER A 189 -8.84 -14.19 7.70
C SER A 189 -10.14 -13.93 8.48
N LEU A 190 -11.29 -14.23 7.86
CA LEU A 190 -12.61 -14.11 8.48
C LEU A 190 -12.86 -15.04 9.69
N ASP A 191 -12.09 -16.09 9.90
CA ASP A 191 -12.15 -16.94 11.12
C ASP A 191 -11.18 -16.48 12.23
N GLY A 192 -10.45 -15.37 12.03
CA GLY A 192 -9.51 -14.81 13.01
C GLY A 192 -8.11 -15.44 12.99
N SER A 193 -7.75 -16.16 11.92
CA SER A 193 -6.39 -16.64 11.68
C SER A 193 -5.53 -15.56 11.01
N ILE A 194 -4.27 -15.46 11.40
CA ILE A 194 -3.25 -14.70 10.67
C ILE A 194 -2.48 -15.71 9.82
N GLU A 195 -2.60 -15.56 8.50
CA GLU A 195 -2.17 -16.58 7.52
C GLU A 195 -0.94 -16.20 6.70
N SER A 196 -0.59 -14.92 6.67
CA SER A 196 0.63 -14.43 6.02
C SER A 196 1.23 -13.32 6.87
N TYR A 197 2.51 -13.47 7.24
CA TYR A 197 3.29 -12.47 7.97
C TYR A 197 4.78 -12.68 7.74
N CYS A 198 5.45 -11.63 7.24
CA CYS A 198 6.91 -11.52 7.14
C CYS A 198 7.41 -10.51 8.19
N VAL A 199 8.55 -10.75 8.82
CA VAL A 199 9.04 -9.89 9.93
C VAL A 199 10.58 -9.98 10.01
N PRO A 200 11.31 -8.86 10.22
CA PRO A 200 10.85 -7.51 10.56
C PRO A 200 10.30 -6.67 9.40
N HIS A 201 10.53 -7.05 8.14
CA HIS A 201 10.19 -6.26 6.95
C HIS A 201 9.33 -7.05 5.94
N PHE A 202 8.97 -6.43 4.81
CA PHE A 202 8.11 -7.05 3.78
C PHE A 202 8.80 -8.22 3.06
N ASP A 203 10.03 -8.01 2.64
CA ASP A 203 10.88 -8.96 1.92
C ASP A 203 11.52 -10.04 2.82
N SER A 204 11.59 -9.79 4.14
CA SER A 204 12.07 -10.73 5.16
C SER A 204 11.40 -12.11 5.07
N PRO A 205 12.03 -13.20 5.57
CA PRO A 205 11.41 -14.51 5.56
C PRO A 205 10.07 -14.56 6.32
N SER A 206 9.13 -15.39 5.85
CA SER A 206 7.83 -15.51 6.50
C SER A 206 7.91 -16.28 7.82
N VAL A 207 7.11 -15.85 8.81
CA VAL A 207 6.87 -16.58 10.07
C VAL A 207 5.48 -17.21 10.12
N PHE A 208 4.54 -16.70 9.32
CA PHE A 208 3.26 -17.33 9.00
C PHE A 208 3.08 -17.30 7.48
N ALA A 209 2.67 -18.43 6.89
CA ALA A 209 2.45 -18.64 5.47
C ALA A 209 1.32 -19.67 5.20
N ARG A 210 0.37 -19.83 6.15
CA ARG A 210 -0.80 -20.72 6.01
C ARG A 210 -1.58 -20.53 4.71
N ILE A 211 -1.61 -19.30 4.19
CA ILE A 211 -2.30 -18.98 2.93
C ILE A 211 -1.71 -19.73 1.74
N LEU A 212 -0.42 -20.11 1.80
CA LEU A 212 0.25 -20.97 0.82
C LEU A 212 0.19 -22.44 1.22
N ASP A 213 0.41 -22.77 2.49
CA ASP A 213 0.38 -24.15 2.96
C ASP A 213 -0.42 -24.27 4.26
N LYS A 214 -1.64 -24.81 4.16
CA LYS A 214 -2.61 -24.82 5.26
C LYS A 214 -2.17 -25.62 6.50
N ASP A 215 -1.19 -26.52 6.33
CA ASP A 215 -0.76 -27.54 7.29
C ASP A 215 0.70 -27.36 7.76
N LYS A 216 1.59 -26.84 6.90
CA LYS A 216 3.01 -26.55 7.22
C LYS A 216 3.31 -25.07 7.41
N GLY A 217 2.51 -24.19 6.80
CA GLY A 217 2.82 -22.76 6.66
C GLY A 217 2.70 -21.95 7.96
N GLY A 218 2.02 -22.46 8.98
CA GLY A 218 1.91 -21.83 10.29
C GLY A 218 1.06 -20.56 10.36
N HIS A 219 0.51 -20.32 11.56
CA HIS A 219 -0.55 -19.33 11.80
C HIS A 219 -0.59 -18.82 13.24
N PHE A 220 -1.34 -17.74 13.42
CA PHE A 220 -1.80 -17.30 14.73
C PHE A 220 -3.33 -17.12 14.66
N SER A 221 -4.10 -18.04 15.25
CA SER A 221 -5.56 -17.99 15.28
C SER A 221 -6.11 -17.64 16.66
N ILE A 222 -7.23 -16.92 16.66
CA ILE A 222 -8.08 -16.66 17.84
C ILE A 222 -9.52 -16.79 17.36
N THR A 223 -10.23 -17.83 17.79
CA THR A 223 -11.55 -18.20 17.26
C THR A 223 -12.43 -18.84 18.36
N PRO A 224 -13.77 -18.73 18.31
CA PRO A 224 -14.66 -19.44 19.24
C PRO A 224 -14.59 -20.96 19.05
N MET A 225 -14.88 -21.71 20.12
CA MET A 225 -14.95 -23.19 20.11
C MET A 225 -16.35 -23.75 19.85
N ILE A 226 -17.33 -22.88 19.63
CA ILE A 226 -18.71 -23.22 19.24
C ILE A 226 -19.06 -22.53 17.90
N PRO A 227 -20.03 -23.05 17.11
CA PRO A 227 -20.38 -22.45 15.83
C PRO A 227 -20.76 -20.96 15.93
N PHE A 228 -20.27 -20.15 15.00
CA PHE A 228 -20.36 -18.69 15.06
C PHE A 228 -20.70 -18.06 13.71
N THR A 229 -21.12 -16.79 13.73
CA THR A 229 -21.15 -15.92 12.54
C THR A 229 -20.16 -14.78 12.71
N THR A 230 -19.41 -14.46 11.65
CA THR A 230 -18.39 -13.40 11.71
C THR A 230 -18.80 -12.13 10.97
N LYS A 231 -18.37 -10.98 11.50
CA LYS A 231 -18.31 -9.72 10.75
C LYS A 231 -16.99 -8.99 10.99
N GLN A 232 -16.16 -8.88 9.96
CA GLN A 232 -14.89 -8.16 9.99
C GLN A 232 -15.02 -6.76 9.35
N ASN A 233 -14.44 -5.73 9.98
CA ASN A 233 -14.45 -4.33 9.52
C ASN A 233 -13.17 -3.64 9.99
N TYR A 234 -12.72 -2.58 9.30
CA TYR A 234 -11.72 -1.66 9.89
C TYR A 234 -12.37 -0.72 10.92
N LEU A 235 -11.62 -0.30 11.94
CA LEU A 235 -12.02 0.87 12.74
C LEU A 235 -12.04 2.13 11.84
N PRO A 236 -12.94 3.10 12.08
CA PRO A 236 -13.19 4.20 11.14
C PRO A 236 -11.92 4.96 10.73
N SER A 237 -11.70 5.10 9.42
CA SER A 237 -10.57 5.81 8.83
C SER A 237 -9.19 5.25 9.23
N SER A 238 -9.06 3.93 9.39
CA SER A 238 -7.83 3.30 9.90
C SER A 238 -7.40 2.01 9.18
N ASN A 239 -6.20 1.54 9.55
CA ASN A 239 -5.71 0.17 9.29
C ASN A 239 -5.62 -0.66 10.58
N VAL A 240 -6.53 -0.41 11.53
CA VAL A 240 -6.79 -1.30 12.67
C VAL A 240 -8.01 -2.15 12.31
N LEU A 241 -7.86 -3.47 12.31
CA LEU A 241 -8.91 -4.40 11.91
C LEU A 241 -9.69 -4.88 13.14
N GLN A 242 -10.99 -5.11 12.98
CA GLN A 242 -11.85 -5.66 14.02
C GLN A 242 -12.72 -6.80 13.45
N THR A 243 -12.52 -8.00 13.99
CA THR A 243 -13.25 -9.22 13.66
C THR A 243 -14.21 -9.54 14.80
N LYS A 244 -15.52 -9.52 14.55
CA LYS A 244 -16.54 -9.86 15.56
C LYS A 244 -17.16 -11.22 15.32
N PHE A 245 -17.05 -12.11 16.28
CA PHE A 245 -17.75 -13.40 16.33
C PHE A 245 -19.05 -13.26 17.12
N MET A 246 -20.12 -13.85 16.61
CA MET A 246 -21.48 -13.73 17.16
C MET A 246 -22.16 -15.10 17.18
N ASN A 247 -22.62 -15.50 18.36
CA ASN A 247 -23.48 -16.65 18.64
C ASN A 247 -24.62 -16.17 19.58
N ASP A 248 -25.65 -16.98 19.82
CA ASP A 248 -26.72 -16.64 20.75
C ASP A 248 -26.20 -16.49 22.20
N GLU A 249 -25.21 -17.29 22.61
CA GLU A 249 -24.55 -17.26 23.93
C GLU A 249 -23.76 -15.96 24.17
N GLY A 250 -23.15 -15.38 23.13
CA GLY A 250 -22.28 -14.22 23.31
C GLY A 250 -21.70 -13.59 22.04
N VAL A 251 -20.98 -12.49 22.23
CA VAL A 251 -20.34 -11.72 21.15
C VAL A 251 -18.92 -11.34 21.58
N VAL A 252 -17.91 -11.92 20.92
CA VAL A 252 -16.49 -11.58 21.14
C VAL A 252 -15.95 -10.77 19.96
N SER A 253 -15.14 -9.76 20.27
CA SER A 253 -14.47 -8.90 19.30
C SER A 253 -12.95 -9.06 19.42
N VAL A 254 -12.30 -9.49 18.35
CA VAL A 254 -10.84 -9.42 18.19
C VAL A 254 -10.50 -8.12 17.45
N THR A 255 -9.54 -7.36 17.96
CA THR A 255 -9.03 -6.14 17.34
C THR A 255 -7.53 -6.28 17.09
N ASP A 256 -7.14 -6.31 15.81
CA ASP A 256 -5.80 -6.66 15.35
C ASP A 256 -5.06 -5.43 14.79
N PHE A 257 -3.82 -5.21 15.22
CA PHE A 257 -2.96 -4.14 14.69
C PHE A 257 -1.47 -4.37 14.96
N LEU A 258 -0.62 -3.72 14.14
CA LEU A 258 0.78 -3.48 14.46
C LEU A 258 0.93 -2.04 14.98
N PRO A 259 1.63 -1.79 16.10
CA PRO A 259 1.70 -0.45 16.71
C PRO A 259 2.31 0.61 15.79
N ARG A 260 1.63 1.76 15.72
CA ARG A 260 2.06 2.93 14.95
C ARG A 260 1.96 4.21 15.80
N PRO A 261 3.07 4.88 16.14
CA PRO A 261 3.02 6.14 16.88
C PRO A 261 2.44 7.28 16.01
N PRO A 262 1.89 8.35 16.60
CA PRO A 262 1.36 9.49 15.84
C PRO A 262 2.48 10.24 15.10
N MET A 263 2.14 10.99 14.06
CA MET A 263 3.10 11.89 13.39
C MET A 263 3.60 12.98 14.36
N SER A 264 4.78 12.79 14.93
CA SER A 264 5.50 13.81 15.69
C SER A 264 6.51 14.51 14.78
N GLY A 265 6.55 15.84 14.84
CA GLY A 265 7.32 16.68 13.91
C GLY A 265 8.84 16.70 14.13
N SER A 266 9.45 15.63 14.63
CA SER A 266 10.90 15.54 14.81
C SER A 266 11.44 14.09 14.73
N SER A 267 12.21 13.86 13.66
CA SER A 267 12.97 12.64 13.33
C SER A 267 12.16 11.39 12.92
N PRO A 268 12.32 10.89 11.67
CA PRO A 268 11.77 9.59 11.24
C PRO A 268 12.60 8.39 11.72
N SER A 269 13.76 8.62 12.34
CA SER A 269 14.79 7.58 12.63
C SER A 269 14.48 6.61 13.78
N LYS A 270 13.29 6.65 14.38
CA LYS A 270 13.01 5.89 15.61
C LYS A 270 12.45 4.50 15.29
N PRO A 271 13.00 3.42 15.89
CA PRO A 271 12.51 2.07 15.64
C PRO A 271 11.06 1.92 16.10
N LEU A 272 10.25 1.26 15.26
CA LEU A 272 8.90 0.85 15.65
C LEU A 272 8.98 -0.41 16.50
N LEU A 273 7.97 -0.60 17.36
CA LEU A 273 7.78 -1.89 18.02
C LEU A 273 7.41 -2.94 16.95
N GLN A 274 8.26 -3.94 16.78
CA GLN A 274 8.06 -5.11 15.90
C GLN A 274 7.08 -6.09 16.56
N TRP A 275 5.89 -5.58 16.91
CA TRP A 275 4.88 -6.28 17.70
C TRP A 275 3.60 -6.42 16.87
N LEU A 276 3.00 -7.59 16.94
CA LEU A 276 1.67 -7.94 16.45
C LEU A 276 0.75 -8.05 17.67
N ILE A 277 -0.21 -7.12 17.80
CA ILE A 277 -1.12 -7.04 18.95
C ILE A 277 -2.51 -7.47 18.55
N ARG A 278 -3.08 -8.39 19.33
CA ARG A 278 -4.43 -8.95 19.15
C ARG A 278 -5.23 -8.78 20.43
N ARG A 279 -6.18 -7.84 20.46
CA ARG A 279 -7.01 -7.52 21.64
C ARG A 279 -8.36 -8.21 21.53
N VAL A 280 -8.62 -9.19 22.39
CA VAL A 280 -9.86 -9.99 22.47
C VAL A 280 -10.72 -9.45 23.61
N GLU A 281 -11.99 -9.16 23.34
CA GLU A 281 -12.93 -8.60 24.31
C GLU A 281 -14.31 -9.24 24.14
N CYS A 282 -14.94 -9.71 25.23
CA CYS A 282 -16.35 -10.10 25.19
C CYS A 282 -17.24 -8.87 25.40
N VAL A 283 -18.09 -8.61 24.41
CA VAL A 283 -18.95 -7.43 24.30
C VAL A 283 -20.36 -7.71 24.84
N ARG A 284 -20.76 -8.99 24.91
CA ARG A 284 -22.05 -9.44 25.44
C ARG A 284 -22.00 -10.93 25.79
N GLY A 285 -22.56 -11.34 26.92
CA GLY A 285 -22.76 -12.75 27.27
C GLY A 285 -21.45 -13.50 27.56
N GLY A 286 -21.32 -14.72 27.06
CA GLY A 286 -20.09 -15.52 27.19
C GLY A 286 -19.75 -16.28 25.91
N LEU A 287 -18.48 -16.53 25.63
CA LEU A 287 -18.04 -17.49 24.60
C LEU A 287 -16.78 -18.26 25.04
N PRO A 288 -16.72 -19.58 24.76
CA PRO A 288 -15.47 -20.34 24.84
C PRO A 288 -14.59 -20.03 23.62
N MET A 289 -13.33 -19.67 23.86
CA MET A 289 -12.36 -19.24 22.85
C MET A 289 -11.13 -20.16 22.85
N GLN A 290 -10.60 -20.42 21.65
CA GLN A 290 -9.28 -21.03 21.47
C GLN A 290 -8.33 -20.03 20.80
N MET A 291 -7.13 -19.93 21.34
CA MET A 291 -5.97 -19.29 20.71
C MET A 291 -4.96 -20.36 20.33
N GLN A 292 -4.44 -20.32 19.11
CA GLN A 292 -3.25 -21.09 18.70
C GLN A 292 -2.22 -20.15 18.08
N CYS A 293 -0.95 -20.29 18.46
CA CYS A 293 0.18 -19.61 17.83
C CYS A 293 1.22 -20.65 17.43
N VAL A 294 1.37 -20.87 16.12
CA VAL A 294 2.21 -21.91 15.53
C VAL A 294 3.08 -21.28 14.43
N PRO A 295 4.20 -20.62 14.78
CA PRO A 295 5.11 -20.06 13.77
C PRO A 295 5.77 -21.17 12.93
N ALA A 296 6.10 -20.83 11.70
CA ALA A 296 6.83 -21.69 10.76
C ALA A 296 7.94 -20.87 10.09
N PHE A 297 9.03 -20.71 10.83
CA PHE A 297 10.12 -19.78 10.50
C PHE A 297 10.81 -20.10 9.17
N ASN A 298 11.34 -19.05 8.53
CA ASN A 298 12.08 -19.12 7.27
C ASN A 298 11.29 -19.86 6.17
N TYR A 299 10.04 -19.46 5.93
CA TYR A 299 9.15 -20.14 4.97
C TYR A 299 8.89 -21.62 5.30
N ALA A 300 8.71 -21.94 6.58
CA ALA A 300 8.66 -23.30 7.11
C ALA A 300 9.92 -24.16 6.80
N ARG A 301 11.08 -23.55 6.46
CA ARG A 301 12.34 -24.28 6.27
C ARG A 301 13.00 -24.63 7.60
N ASP A 302 13.00 -23.70 8.55
CA ASP A 302 13.68 -23.85 9.84
C ASP A 302 12.91 -24.74 10.82
N ALA A 303 13.65 -25.38 11.72
CA ALA A 303 13.12 -25.97 12.95
C ALA A 303 13.24 -24.96 14.11
N HIS A 304 12.39 -25.09 15.13
CA HIS A 304 12.44 -24.21 16.30
C HIS A 304 12.12 -24.95 17.61
N VAL A 305 12.73 -24.47 18.70
CA VAL A 305 12.42 -24.90 20.05
C VAL A 305 11.40 -23.93 20.65
N THR A 306 10.43 -24.45 21.40
CA THR A 306 9.41 -23.65 22.10
C THR A 306 9.51 -23.93 23.59
N THR A 307 9.72 -22.88 24.39
CA THR A 307 9.77 -22.99 25.86
C THR A 307 8.71 -22.10 26.50
N LEU A 308 8.08 -22.62 27.55
CA LEU A 308 7.24 -21.83 28.44
C LEU A 308 8.11 -21.33 29.59
N ILE A 309 8.18 -20.02 29.78
CA ILE A 309 9.05 -19.37 30.78
C ILE A 309 8.31 -18.21 31.46
N ASP A 310 8.75 -17.83 32.66
CA ASP A 310 8.17 -16.71 33.41
C ASP A 310 8.17 -15.40 32.59
N ASP A 311 7.06 -14.68 32.62
CA ASP A 311 6.93 -13.32 32.07
C ASP A 311 7.13 -12.27 33.17
N ASP A 312 8.32 -11.66 33.19
CA ASP A 312 8.68 -10.61 34.16
C ASP A 312 8.23 -9.19 33.74
N THR A 313 7.50 -9.03 32.62
CA THR A 313 6.97 -7.72 32.15
C THR A 313 5.58 -7.40 32.67
N ILE A 314 4.97 -8.28 33.46
CA ILE A 314 3.63 -8.11 34.02
C ILE A 314 3.77 -8.03 35.56
N PRO A 315 3.24 -6.98 36.22
CA PRO A 315 3.38 -6.84 37.67
C PRO A 315 2.53 -7.89 38.41
N THR A 316 3.16 -8.93 38.95
CA THR A 316 2.47 -9.96 39.75
C THR A 316 2.12 -9.49 41.15
N ASP A 317 3.01 -8.73 41.80
CA ASP A 317 2.95 -8.42 43.23
C ASP A 317 3.15 -6.93 43.54
N ILE A 318 2.12 -6.10 43.29
CA ILE A 318 2.01 -4.77 43.91
C ILE A 318 0.56 -4.58 44.38
N ASP A 319 0.37 -4.53 45.69
CA ASP A 319 -0.88 -4.09 46.33
C ASP A 319 -1.39 -2.80 45.66
N ALA A 320 -2.65 -2.78 45.23
CA ALA A 320 -3.28 -1.64 44.57
C ALA A 320 -3.22 -0.35 45.42
N SER A 321 -3.10 -0.47 46.75
CA SER A 321 -2.87 0.68 47.63
C SER A 321 -1.49 1.33 47.42
N GLU A 322 -0.44 0.55 47.11
CA GLU A 322 0.92 1.02 46.79
C GLU A 322 0.94 1.71 45.41
N LEU A 323 0.32 1.11 44.39
CA LEU A 323 0.23 1.75 43.07
C LEU A 323 -0.54 3.08 43.12
N THR A 324 -1.54 3.18 44.00
CA THR A 324 -2.30 4.40 44.27
C THR A 324 -1.49 5.46 45.04
N LYS A 325 -0.55 5.04 45.91
CA LYS A 325 0.46 5.92 46.53
C LYS A 325 1.52 6.36 45.51
N GLN A 326 1.83 5.53 44.51
CA GLN A 326 2.68 5.85 43.35
C GLN A 326 2.02 6.76 42.28
N LYS A 327 1.05 7.61 42.67
CA LYS A 327 0.70 8.86 41.95
C LYS A 327 1.95 9.66 41.54
N MET A 328 3.03 9.52 42.30
CA MET A 328 4.39 10.00 42.06
C MET A 328 5.15 9.41 40.85
N ARG A 329 4.52 9.06 39.70
CA ARG A 329 5.28 8.95 38.41
C ARG A 329 4.54 9.16 37.08
N LYS A 330 3.33 9.75 37.06
CA LYS A 330 2.65 10.19 35.79
C LYS A 330 3.57 11.06 34.89
N ARG A 331 4.49 11.82 35.50
CA ARG A 331 5.54 12.62 34.82
C ARG A 331 6.74 11.84 34.26
N ALA A 332 6.95 10.56 34.59
CA ALA A 332 8.06 9.77 34.03
C ALA A 332 7.63 8.94 32.83
N TYR A 333 6.47 8.27 32.90
CA TYR A 333 5.98 7.47 31.76
C TYR A 333 5.65 8.36 30.56
N SER A 334 5.00 9.52 30.78
CA SER A 334 4.87 10.54 29.74
C SER A 334 6.22 11.06 29.27
N LYS A 335 7.22 11.28 30.15
CA LYS A 335 8.56 11.72 29.70
C LYS A 335 9.31 10.68 28.86
N VAL A 336 9.14 9.38 29.09
CA VAL A 336 9.67 8.34 28.18
C VAL A 336 8.94 8.43 26.83
N LEU A 337 7.62 8.58 26.83
CA LEU A 337 6.83 8.71 25.60
C LEU A 337 6.96 10.08 24.89
N GLU A 338 7.43 11.12 25.58
CA GLU A 338 7.77 12.44 25.03
C GLU A 338 9.19 12.43 24.45
N ARG A 339 10.18 11.93 25.20
CA ARG A 339 11.58 11.87 24.80
C ARG A 339 11.81 10.86 23.69
N GLU A 340 11.27 9.65 23.87
CA GLU A 340 11.48 8.55 22.94
C GLU A 340 10.39 8.48 21.85
N PHE A 341 9.16 8.98 22.07
CA PHE A 341 8.07 8.91 21.06
C PHE A 341 7.38 10.25 20.72
N GLY A 342 8.03 11.39 21.01
CA GLY A 342 7.76 12.69 20.35
C GLY A 342 6.42 13.37 20.66
N GLN A 343 5.69 12.95 21.70
CA GLN A 343 4.32 13.41 21.95
C GLN A 343 4.24 14.86 22.49
N HIS A 344 4.25 15.85 21.60
CA HIS A 344 3.94 17.25 21.92
C HIS A 344 2.47 17.45 22.33
N LEU A 345 2.19 17.32 23.62
CA LEU A 345 1.01 17.92 24.23
C LEU A 345 1.14 19.44 24.19
N ARG A 346 0.39 20.12 23.30
CA ARG A 346 0.20 21.57 23.39
C ARG A 346 -0.42 21.89 24.75
N ARG A 347 0.27 22.68 25.58
CA ARG A 347 -0.37 23.30 26.75
C ARG A 347 -1.48 24.22 26.24
N GLY A 348 -2.70 24.02 26.72
CA GLY A 348 -3.76 25.01 26.56
C GLY A 348 -3.33 26.31 27.25
N SER A 349 -3.54 27.44 26.58
CA SER A 349 -3.36 28.76 27.21
C SER A 349 -4.47 28.97 28.23
N ALA A 350 -4.10 29.29 29.46
CA ALA A 350 -5.02 29.56 30.57
C ALA A 350 -4.47 30.71 31.43
N ASP A 351 -4.26 31.87 30.79
CA ASP A 351 -4.09 33.14 31.48
C ASP A 351 -5.42 33.91 31.46
N SER A 352 -6.06 33.99 32.62
CA SER A 352 -7.11 34.98 32.89
C SER A 352 -7.11 35.27 34.39
N THR A 353 -6.56 36.43 34.77
CA THR A 353 -6.45 36.89 36.15
C THR A 353 -7.79 37.31 36.74
N SER A 354 -8.07 36.90 37.98
CA SER A 354 -8.97 37.62 38.89
C SER A 354 -8.41 37.56 40.31
N THR A 355 -8.67 38.60 41.09
CA THR A 355 -8.09 38.85 42.43
C THR A 355 -8.94 38.29 43.57
N ASP A 356 -8.42 38.46 44.79
CA ASP A 356 -9.12 38.29 46.07
C ASP A 356 -9.50 36.85 46.44
N GLY A 357 -9.71 36.49 47.70
CA GLY A 357 -9.56 37.24 48.95
C GLY A 357 -9.76 36.27 50.12
N GLY A 358 -8.99 36.39 51.20
CA GLY A 358 -8.96 35.38 52.26
C GLY A 358 -10.14 35.42 53.23
N ALA A 359 -10.55 34.25 53.72
CA ALA A 359 -11.33 34.09 54.96
C ALA A 359 -10.97 32.76 55.65
N VAL A 360 -10.84 32.80 56.97
CA VAL A 360 -10.76 31.62 57.85
C VAL A 360 -12.15 31.40 58.43
N PHE A 361 -12.57 30.13 58.58
CA PHE A 361 -13.69 29.76 59.45
C PHE A 361 -13.39 28.42 60.14
N GLU A 362 -13.58 28.42 61.46
CA GLU A 362 -13.62 27.26 62.35
C GLU A 362 -15.02 27.16 62.95
N ASP A 363 -15.54 25.93 63.10
CA ASP A 363 -16.57 25.43 64.05
C ASP A 363 -16.97 24.02 63.54
N GLU A 364 -17.00 22.91 64.30
CA GLU A 364 -17.55 22.57 65.64
C GLU A 364 -18.97 21.94 65.57
N GLY A 365 -19.25 20.97 66.46
CA GLY A 365 -20.51 20.19 66.54
C GLY A 365 -20.50 18.87 65.72
N SER A 366 -20.31 17.65 66.29
CA SER A 366 -21.16 16.89 67.25
C SER A 366 -22.51 16.46 66.65
N THR A 367 -23.05 15.22 66.73
CA THR A 367 -22.74 13.95 67.45
C THR A 367 -23.07 12.76 66.50
N GLY A 368 -23.01 11.45 66.80
CA GLY A 368 -22.86 10.67 68.03
C GLY A 368 -22.81 9.15 67.74
N LEU A 369 -22.89 8.29 68.78
CA LEU A 369 -22.69 6.84 68.72
C LEU A 369 -23.65 6.07 67.77
N HIS A 370 -23.14 5.02 67.11
CA HIS A 370 -23.36 3.64 67.58
C HIS A 370 -22.41 2.63 66.91
N ALA A 371 -21.83 1.73 67.71
CA ALA A 371 -21.06 0.59 67.21
C ALA A 371 -21.91 -0.69 67.27
N LEU A 372 -21.86 -1.49 66.20
CA LEU A 372 -22.37 -2.85 66.16
C LEU A 372 -21.29 -3.77 65.58
N SER A 373 -20.89 -4.78 66.35
CA SER A 373 -19.89 -5.77 65.97
C SER A 373 -20.53 -6.92 65.19
N ALA A 374 -20.07 -7.14 63.96
CA ALA A 374 -20.36 -8.32 63.15
C ALA A 374 -19.12 -9.27 63.15
N PRO A 375 -19.26 -10.55 62.77
CA PRO A 375 -18.29 -11.59 63.17
C PRO A 375 -16.97 -11.56 62.40
N ARG A 376 -15.96 -12.23 62.96
CA ARG A 376 -14.81 -12.72 62.21
C ARG A 376 -15.25 -13.91 61.38
N GLU A 377 -15.22 -13.78 60.07
CA GLU A 377 -15.01 -14.91 59.16
C GLU A 377 -13.52 -14.98 58.85
N GLU A 378 -12.98 -16.19 58.70
CA GLU A 378 -11.56 -16.38 58.41
C GLU A 378 -11.31 -16.19 56.91
N PRO A 379 -10.28 -15.42 56.49
CA PRO A 379 -9.96 -15.27 55.08
C PRO A 379 -9.44 -16.60 54.53
N GLY A 380 -10.26 -17.29 53.75
CA GLY A 380 -9.86 -18.51 53.05
C GLY A 380 -8.70 -18.22 52.09
N GLU A 381 -7.55 -18.85 52.31
CA GLU A 381 -6.34 -18.65 51.50
C GLU A 381 -6.48 -19.25 50.09
N ILE A 382 -7.14 -18.53 49.18
CA ILE A 382 -7.07 -18.80 47.74
C ILE A 382 -5.70 -18.31 47.23
N CYS A 383 -4.68 -19.14 47.42
CA CYS A 383 -3.28 -18.83 47.10
C CYS A 383 -3.00 -19.02 45.59
N THR A 384 -3.31 -18.02 44.77
CA THR A 384 -3.09 -18.03 43.31
C THR A 384 -1.66 -17.65 42.89
N ASN A 385 -0.65 -18.18 43.58
CA ASN A 385 0.76 -18.00 43.23
C ASN A 385 1.22 -18.92 42.08
N LEU A 386 0.51 -18.89 40.95
CA LEU A 386 1.00 -19.43 39.69
C LEU A 386 1.76 -18.33 38.93
N PRO A 387 3.00 -18.57 38.47
CA PRO A 387 3.76 -17.56 37.73
C PRO A 387 3.06 -17.23 36.41
N HIS A 388 2.99 -15.95 36.06
CA HIS A 388 2.56 -15.55 34.72
C HIS A 388 3.61 -16.06 33.72
N VAL A 389 3.18 -16.81 32.71
CA VAL A 389 4.08 -17.39 31.70
C VAL A 389 3.98 -16.68 30.36
N LYS A 390 5.00 -16.89 29.53
CA LYS A 390 5.01 -16.57 28.10
C LYS A 390 5.63 -17.72 27.31
N ALA A 391 5.32 -17.80 26.02
CA ALA A 391 5.99 -18.71 25.11
C ALA A 391 7.18 -17.99 24.44
N LEU A 392 8.34 -18.64 24.45
CA LEU A 392 9.54 -18.23 23.71
C LEU A 392 9.79 -19.25 22.60
N PHE A 393 9.90 -18.77 21.37
CA PHE A 393 10.20 -19.54 20.17
C PHE A 393 11.62 -19.17 19.69
N GLU A 394 12.50 -20.16 19.58
CA GLU A 394 13.90 -19.98 19.19
C GLU A 394 14.21 -20.83 17.95
N SER A 395 14.45 -20.17 16.82
CA SER A 395 14.93 -20.75 15.56
C SER A 395 16.32 -20.22 15.21
N PRO A 396 17.06 -20.84 14.26
CA PRO A 396 18.35 -20.32 13.80
C PRO A 396 18.26 -18.93 13.18
N SER A 397 17.18 -18.63 12.46
CA SER A 397 16.97 -17.32 11.84
C SER A 397 16.49 -16.26 12.83
N ILE A 398 15.52 -16.56 13.71
CA ILE A 398 14.87 -15.53 14.54
C ILE A 398 14.35 -16.07 15.88
N SER A 399 14.33 -15.20 16.90
CA SER A 399 13.74 -15.47 18.22
C SER A 399 12.52 -14.57 18.45
N MET A 400 11.37 -15.16 18.81
CA MET A 400 10.12 -14.44 19.06
C MET A 400 9.48 -14.85 20.39
N ASP A 401 8.77 -13.93 21.08
CA ASP A 401 7.95 -14.28 22.24
C ASP A 401 6.46 -13.93 22.05
N LEU A 402 5.58 -14.82 22.54
CA LEU A 402 4.14 -14.61 22.68
C LEU A 402 3.82 -14.38 24.16
N ARG A 403 3.23 -13.22 24.43
CA ARG A 403 2.82 -12.76 25.75
C ARG A 403 1.33 -12.44 25.75
N TYR A 404 0.71 -12.38 26.91
CA TYR A 404 -0.70 -12.01 27.07
C TYR A 404 -0.90 -11.11 28.29
N VAL A 405 -1.92 -10.26 28.26
CA VAL A 405 -2.37 -9.44 29.40
C VAL A 405 -3.88 -9.60 29.53
N THR A 406 -4.34 -10.09 30.67
CA THR A 406 -5.76 -10.29 31.00
C THR A 406 -6.32 -9.05 31.73
N TYR A 407 -7.63 -8.82 31.62
CA TYR A 407 -8.34 -7.78 32.38
C TYR A 407 -9.85 -8.01 32.37
N THR A 408 -10.53 -7.34 33.30
CA THR A 408 -11.97 -7.02 33.21
C THR A 408 -12.13 -5.51 33.03
N GLU A 409 -13.17 -5.06 32.33
CA GLU A 409 -13.69 -3.69 32.45
C GLU A 409 -14.59 -3.61 33.68
N SER A 410 -14.52 -2.53 34.46
CA SER A 410 -15.28 -2.42 35.71
C SER A 410 -16.79 -2.29 35.44
N ALA A 411 -17.50 -3.41 35.55
CA ALA A 411 -18.93 -3.40 35.84
C ALA A 411 -19.19 -2.64 37.15
N GLY A 412 -20.36 -2.01 37.26
CA GLY A 412 -20.73 -1.26 38.46
C GLY A 412 -21.14 -2.20 39.59
N ASP A 413 -20.66 -1.93 40.81
CA ASP A 413 -21.03 -2.51 42.11
C ASP A 413 -21.93 -3.77 42.06
N GLY A 414 -21.36 -4.92 41.67
CA GLY A 414 -22.14 -6.17 41.57
C GLY A 414 -21.36 -7.42 41.15
N ASP A 415 -20.56 -7.37 40.07
CA ASP A 415 -19.95 -8.58 39.50
C ASP A 415 -18.63 -8.98 40.19
N GLU A 416 -18.58 -10.24 40.66
CA GLU A 416 -17.40 -10.85 41.31
C GLU A 416 -16.41 -11.48 40.31
N ASP A 417 -16.73 -11.50 39.01
CA ASP A 417 -15.92 -12.15 37.97
C ASP A 417 -14.61 -11.40 37.69
N GLY A 418 -13.52 -11.95 38.21
CA GLY A 418 -12.15 -11.49 38.00
C GLY A 418 -11.67 -11.58 36.54
N PRO A 419 -10.38 -11.29 36.27
CA PRO A 419 -9.83 -11.40 34.92
C PRO A 419 -9.86 -12.86 34.43
N PRO A 420 -10.03 -13.09 33.11
CA PRO A 420 -10.14 -14.43 32.55
C PRO A 420 -8.85 -15.23 32.75
N SER A 421 -8.98 -16.52 33.05
CA SER A 421 -7.83 -17.44 33.18
C SER A 421 -7.32 -17.84 31.79
N VAL A 422 -6.00 -17.78 31.60
CA VAL A 422 -5.31 -18.11 30.34
C VAL A 422 -4.11 -18.98 30.67
N VAL A 423 -4.02 -20.15 30.04
CA VAL A 423 -2.97 -21.15 30.28
C VAL A 423 -2.37 -21.58 28.96
N LEU A 424 -1.11 -21.20 28.72
CA LEU A 424 -0.36 -21.62 27.53
C LEU A 424 0.07 -23.08 27.67
N ASN A 425 -0.37 -23.91 26.72
CA ASN A 425 0.02 -25.31 26.59
C ASN A 425 0.83 -25.50 25.30
N LEU A 426 1.80 -26.41 25.28
CA LEU A 426 2.56 -26.73 24.06
C LEU A 426 1.67 -27.52 23.08
N LEU A 427 1.71 -27.16 21.79
CA LEU A 427 0.92 -27.78 20.73
C LEU A 427 1.83 -28.48 19.72
N ASP A 428 1.73 -29.80 19.61
CA ASP A 428 2.46 -30.59 18.62
C ASP A 428 1.64 -30.76 17.33
N LEU A 429 2.08 -30.13 16.25
CA LEU A 429 1.56 -30.32 14.88
C LEU A 429 2.58 -31.00 13.95
N SER A 430 3.58 -31.72 14.48
CA SER A 430 4.59 -32.45 13.69
C SER A 430 3.97 -33.40 12.65
N LYS A 431 2.83 -34.01 12.98
CA LYS A 431 2.03 -34.87 12.08
C LYS A 431 1.45 -34.14 10.85
N LYS A 432 1.34 -32.81 10.88
CA LYS A 432 0.98 -31.95 9.74
C LYS A 432 2.20 -31.37 9.02
N GLY A 433 3.42 -31.68 9.48
CA GLY A 433 4.68 -31.24 8.86
C GLY A 433 5.38 -30.05 9.56
N HIS A 434 4.86 -29.58 10.69
CA HIS A 434 5.52 -28.53 11.48
C HIS A 434 6.86 -28.99 12.08
N LYS A 435 7.86 -28.11 12.05
CA LYS A 435 9.25 -28.36 12.48
C LYS A 435 9.58 -27.84 13.90
N GLY A 436 8.56 -27.51 14.68
CA GLY A 436 8.67 -27.04 16.05
C GLY A 436 7.28 -26.93 16.68
N MET A 437 7.21 -26.87 18.02
CA MET A 437 5.93 -26.83 18.71
C MET A 437 5.28 -25.46 18.60
N GLY A 438 3.96 -25.42 18.40
CA GLY A 438 3.17 -24.22 18.67
C GLY A 438 2.85 -24.08 20.16
N VAL A 439 2.01 -23.11 20.48
CA VAL A 439 1.27 -23.07 21.75
C VAL A 439 -0.21 -22.87 21.51
N ALA A 440 -1.04 -23.39 22.42
CA ALA A 440 -2.47 -23.17 22.46
C ALA A 440 -2.92 -22.71 23.85
N SER A 441 -4.03 -21.97 23.91
CA SER A 441 -4.79 -21.74 25.14
C SER A 441 -6.27 -21.78 24.81
N GLU A 442 -7.01 -22.54 25.62
CA GLU A 442 -8.47 -22.51 25.65
C GLU A 442 -8.88 -21.70 26.88
N PHE A 443 -9.86 -20.82 26.73
CA PHE A 443 -10.30 -19.91 27.79
C PHE A 443 -11.73 -19.43 27.53
N GLU A 444 -12.50 -19.23 28.60
CA GLU A 444 -13.82 -18.61 28.53
C GLU A 444 -13.68 -17.08 28.65
N LEU A 445 -14.48 -16.33 27.89
CA LEU A 445 -14.64 -14.88 28.09
C LEU A 445 -16.09 -14.53 28.39
N LYS A 446 -16.34 -13.98 29.58
CA LYS A 446 -17.60 -13.35 29.99
C LYS A 446 -17.64 -11.87 29.66
N GLU A 447 -18.82 -11.27 29.62
CA GLU A 447 -19.06 -9.86 29.31
C GLU A 447 -18.13 -8.92 30.11
N GLY A 448 -17.47 -8.00 29.41
CA GLY A 448 -16.49 -7.07 30.02
C GLY A 448 -15.10 -7.65 30.25
N GLN A 449 -14.88 -8.97 30.18
CA GLN A 449 -13.54 -9.57 30.20
C GLN A 449 -12.81 -9.40 28.86
N GLY A 450 -11.49 -9.36 28.93
CA GLY A 450 -10.63 -9.37 27.74
C GLY A 450 -9.22 -9.87 27.98
N VAL A 451 -8.59 -10.27 26.88
CA VAL A 451 -7.20 -10.73 26.82
C VAL A 451 -6.53 -10.04 25.64
N THR A 452 -5.39 -9.40 25.84
CA THR A 452 -4.57 -8.89 24.74
C THR A 452 -3.33 -9.76 24.58
N PHE A 453 -3.19 -10.41 23.44
CA PHE A 453 -1.98 -11.15 23.06
C PHE A 453 -1.01 -10.23 22.31
N ILE A 454 0.28 -10.42 22.53
CA ILE A 454 1.38 -9.71 21.90
C ILE A 454 2.38 -10.74 21.39
N PHE A 455 2.53 -10.85 20.07
CA PHE A 455 3.57 -11.66 19.43
C PHE A 455 4.63 -10.72 18.83
N ARG A 456 5.92 -10.94 19.12
CA ARG A 456 6.98 -9.98 18.78
C ARG A 456 8.37 -10.61 18.68
N ILE A 457 9.28 -9.93 17.98
CA ILE A 457 10.71 -10.26 18.00
C ILE A 457 11.29 -10.00 19.39
N VAL A 458 12.15 -10.90 19.87
CA VAL A 458 12.86 -10.77 21.15
C VAL A 458 14.05 -9.79 20.99
N PRO A 459 14.24 -8.81 21.89
CA PRO A 459 15.42 -7.95 21.89
C PRO A 459 16.73 -8.74 21.91
N GLY A 460 17.56 -8.58 20.87
CA GLY A 460 18.79 -9.34 20.70
C GLY A 460 18.62 -10.72 20.05
N SER A 461 17.47 -10.99 19.41
CA SER A 461 17.33 -12.01 18.36
C SER A 461 18.47 -11.89 17.33
N PRO A 462 18.87 -12.99 16.66
CA PRO A 462 19.64 -12.90 15.42
C PRO A 462 18.95 -11.94 14.43
N ASP A 463 19.75 -11.19 13.67
CA ASP A 463 19.27 -10.17 12.74
C ASP A 463 19.05 -10.80 11.35
N THR A 464 17.79 -10.97 10.97
CA THR A 464 17.44 -11.57 9.68
C THR A 464 17.51 -10.60 8.50
N SER A 465 17.74 -9.30 8.72
CA SER A 465 17.70 -8.30 7.66
C SER A 465 18.80 -8.45 6.60
N GLY A 466 19.85 -9.23 6.89
CA GLY A 466 20.95 -9.55 5.99
C GLY A 466 20.94 -10.95 5.37
N PHE A 467 19.85 -11.73 5.41
CA PHE A 467 19.89 -13.14 4.94
C PHE A 467 20.23 -13.34 3.45
N TRP A 468 20.15 -12.29 2.63
CA TRP A 468 20.62 -12.30 1.23
C TRP A 468 22.15 -12.17 1.08
N LEU A 469 22.89 -11.82 2.14
CA LEU A 469 24.34 -11.56 2.08
C LEU A 469 25.23 -12.79 2.35
N GLU A 470 24.71 -13.86 2.95
CA GLU A 470 25.50 -15.03 3.38
C GLU A 470 25.00 -16.36 2.79
N GLN A 471 24.92 -16.45 1.46
CA GLN A 471 25.01 -17.72 0.72
C GLN A 471 26.13 -17.72 -0.32
N THR A 472 27.35 -17.38 0.12
CA THR A 472 28.54 -17.78 -0.65
C THR A 472 28.73 -19.29 -0.53
N PRO A 473 28.94 -20.03 -1.65
CA PRO A 473 29.15 -21.47 -1.59
C PRO A 473 30.46 -21.79 -0.86
N ALA A 474 30.40 -22.70 0.11
CA ALA A 474 31.51 -23.01 1.00
C ALA A 474 32.67 -23.76 0.30
N ASN A 475 33.54 -23.05 -0.42
CA ASN A 475 34.88 -23.51 -0.81
C ASN A 475 35.80 -22.38 -1.32
N THR A 476 36.54 -21.74 -0.43
CA THR A 476 37.85 -21.13 -0.72
C THR A 476 38.72 -21.10 0.55
N VAL A 477 39.42 -22.21 0.82
CA VAL A 477 40.50 -22.21 1.81
C VAL A 477 41.67 -21.37 1.25
N PRO A 478 42.18 -20.36 1.97
CA PRO A 478 43.30 -19.56 1.48
C PRO A 478 44.57 -20.40 1.36
N PRO A 479 45.42 -20.19 0.34
CA PRO A 479 46.61 -20.98 0.14
C PRO A 479 47.62 -20.77 1.27
N THR A 480 48.06 -21.87 1.88
CA THR A 480 49.22 -21.89 2.78
C THR A 480 50.50 -22.12 1.96
N PRO A 481 51.64 -21.50 2.33
CA PRO A 481 52.88 -21.62 1.58
C PRO A 481 53.55 -22.99 1.78
N ASP A 482 54.32 -23.38 0.76
CA ASP A 482 54.86 -24.71 0.50
C ASP A 482 55.43 -25.49 1.70
N VAL A 483 54.96 -26.73 1.89
CA VAL A 483 55.67 -27.81 2.61
C VAL A 483 55.59 -29.10 1.80
N GLU A 484 56.74 -29.59 1.34
CA GLU A 484 56.87 -30.75 0.46
C GLU A 484 56.82 -32.08 1.23
N VAL A 485 55.77 -32.90 1.05
CA VAL A 485 55.71 -34.28 1.56
C VAL A 485 55.10 -35.24 0.51
N LYS A 486 55.64 -36.46 0.47
CA LYS A 486 55.49 -37.46 -0.61
C LYS A 486 54.12 -38.17 -0.66
N GLN A 487 53.74 -38.58 -1.88
CA GLN A 487 52.65 -39.54 -2.14
C GLN A 487 52.87 -40.91 -1.47
N PRO A 488 51.78 -41.61 -1.15
CA PRO A 488 51.67 -43.06 -1.35
C PRO A 488 50.53 -43.44 -2.33
N THR A 489 50.47 -44.72 -2.71
CA THR A 489 49.78 -45.23 -3.90
C THR A 489 48.37 -45.81 -3.63
N PHE A 490 47.54 -45.89 -4.68
CA PHE A 490 46.25 -46.60 -4.68
C PHE A 490 46.36 -48.11 -4.40
N GLY A 491 45.29 -48.69 -3.84
CA GLY A 491 45.04 -50.13 -3.80
C GLY A 491 43.54 -50.43 -3.89
N PHE A 492 43.13 -51.37 -4.75
CA PHE A 492 41.74 -51.79 -4.95
C PHE A 492 41.41 -53.07 -4.16
N ALA A 493 40.17 -53.16 -3.65
CA ALA A 493 39.53 -54.41 -3.25
C ALA A 493 38.01 -54.35 -3.52
N ALA A 494 37.37 -55.51 -3.69
CA ALA A 494 35.99 -55.66 -4.18
C ALA A 494 35.08 -56.38 -3.14
N PRO A 495 33.75 -56.46 -3.33
CA PRO A 495 32.79 -56.51 -2.22
C PRO A 495 32.28 -57.91 -1.81
N SER A 496 31.64 -57.98 -0.65
CA SER A 496 30.79 -59.09 -0.19
C SER A 496 29.45 -58.59 0.37
N LYS A 497 28.41 -59.43 0.31
CA LYS A 497 27.05 -59.14 0.78
C LYS A 497 26.88 -59.49 2.25
N ASP A 498 25.91 -58.84 2.93
CA ASP A 498 24.71 -59.55 3.41
C ASP A 498 23.58 -58.56 3.76
N SER A 499 22.40 -59.06 4.16
CA SER A 499 21.14 -58.28 4.16
C SER A 499 20.22 -58.57 5.35
N GLN A 500 19.22 -57.69 5.51
CA GLN A 500 18.09 -57.68 6.48
C GLN A 500 18.34 -56.93 7.81
N GLY A 501 17.30 -56.23 8.29
CA GLY A 501 17.33 -55.54 9.59
C GLY A 501 16.52 -54.23 9.70
N LEU A 502 15.36 -54.08 9.04
CA LEU A 502 14.55 -52.86 9.19
C LEU A 502 13.89 -52.82 10.58
N LYS A 503 14.30 -51.87 11.43
CA LYS A 503 13.52 -51.37 12.56
C LYS A 503 13.60 -49.85 12.63
N VAL A 504 12.47 -49.25 12.99
CA VAL A 504 12.34 -47.82 13.27
C VAL A 504 12.42 -47.66 14.78
N ASP A 505 13.39 -46.89 15.27
CA ASP A 505 13.46 -46.42 16.65
C ASP A 505 13.28 -44.90 16.68
N THR A 506 12.63 -44.41 17.73
CA THR A 506 12.25 -43.00 17.86
C THR A 506 13.41 -42.14 18.34
N ASN A 507 13.74 -41.09 17.59
CA ASN A 507 14.79 -40.12 17.93
C ASN A 507 14.42 -39.26 19.16
N VAL A 508 14.67 -39.80 20.36
CA VAL A 508 14.84 -38.99 21.57
C VAL A 508 16.28 -38.47 21.57
N VAL A 509 16.48 -37.23 21.11
CA VAL A 509 17.80 -36.59 21.15
C VAL A 509 18.08 -36.09 22.56
N VAL A 510 18.86 -36.84 23.31
CA VAL A 510 19.51 -36.33 24.53
C VAL A 510 20.71 -35.47 24.11
N PRO A 511 20.78 -34.17 24.47
CA PRO A 511 21.90 -33.33 24.09
C PRO A 511 23.18 -33.75 24.81
N HIS A 512 24.28 -33.83 24.06
CA HIS A 512 25.60 -34.14 24.60
C HIS A 512 26.19 -32.92 25.33
N GLU A 513 26.73 -33.11 26.53
CA GLU A 513 27.48 -32.07 27.23
C GLU A 513 28.85 -31.86 26.56
N ASP A 514 28.98 -30.86 25.68
CA ASP A 514 30.13 -29.92 25.74
C ASP A 514 30.04 -28.65 24.86
N ASP A 515 28.94 -28.40 24.15
CA ASP A 515 28.84 -27.30 23.18
C ASP A 515 28.66 -25.90 23.82
N LYS A 516 29.78 -25.33 24.33
CA LYS A 516 29.81 -24.08 25.10
C LYS A 516 29.83 -22.80 24.24
N GLY A 517 29.43 -22.87 22.96
CA GLY A 517 29.39 -21.72 22.05
C GLY A 517 28.18 -20.79 22.25
N PHE A 518 26.97 -21.33 22.28
CA PHE A 518 25.74 -20.54 22.06
C PHE A 518 25.24 -19.74 23.29
N ALA A 519 25.64 -20.13 24.51
CA ALA A 519 25.07 -19.59 25.75
C ALA A 519 25.47 -18.14 26.09
N ALA A 520 26.49 -17.57 25.41
CA ALA A 520 27.13 -16.32 25.82
C ALA A 520 26.24 -15.07 25.68
N GLY A 521 25.52 -14.93 24.55
CA GLY A 521 24.68 -13.75 24.27
C GLY A 521 23.52 -13.60 25.25
N VAL A 522 22.74 -14.67 25.42
CA VAL A 522 21.58 -14.73 26.33
C VAL A 522 22.01 -14.48 27.80
N ALA A 523 23.19 -14.96 28.20
CA ALA A 523 23.74 -14.71 29.53
C ALA A 523 24.12 -13.24 29.78
N PHE A 524 24.47 -12.49 28.73
CA PHE A 524 24.76 -11.06 28.82
C PHE A 524 23.47 -10.24 29.00
N GLY A 525 22.43 -10.53 28.21
CA GLY A 525 21.10 -9.94 28.36
C GLY A 525 20.50 -10.18 29.75
N LYS A 526 20.53 -11.43 30.25
CA LYS A 526 20.07 -11.80 31.60
C LYS A 526 20.86 -11.13 32.74
N LYS A 527 22.10 -10.67 32.50
CA LYS A 527 22.86 -9.86 33.47
C LYS A 527 22.50 -8.37 33.43
N LEU A 528 22.20 -7.81 32.25
CA LEU A 528 21.76 -6.42 32.10
C LEU A 528 20.35 -6.21 32.67
N SER A 529 19.37 -7.06 32.35
CA SER A 529 17.99 -6.94 32.86
C SER A 529 17.95 -6.98 34.39
N ARG A 530 18.62 -7.96 35.02
CA ARG A 530 18.71 -8.09 36.49
C ARG A 530 19.40 -6.90 37.18
N ARG A 531 20.28 -6.17 36.49
CA ARG A 531 20.91 -4.94 37.01
C ARG A 531 20.02 -3.70 36.82
N ALA A 532 19.25 -3.65 35.73
CA ALA A 532 18.28 -2.59 35.45
C ALA A 532 17.01 -2.68 36.33
N ALA A 533 16.57 -3.90 36.66
CA ALA A 533 15.48 -4.16 37.60
C ALA A 533 15.72 -3.50 38.97
N ARG A 534 16.95 -3.59 39.51
CA ARG A 534 17.38 -2.90 40.74
C ARG A 534 17.39 -1.37 40.65
N ALA A 535 17.14 -0.78 39.48
CA ALA A 535 17.02 0.66 39.25
C ALA A 535 15.59 1.10 38.83
N GLY A 536 14.61 0.18 38.80
CA GLY A 536 13.20 0.50 38.52
C GLY A 536 12.95 1.02 37.10
N LYS A 537 13.73 0.57 36.11
CA LYS A 537 13.53 0.87 34.69
C LYS A 537 13.84 -0.37 33.84
N ARG A 538 12.83 -0.87 33.11
CA ARG A 538 13.02 -1.85 32.04
C ARG A 538 13.55 -1.17 30.76
N PRO A 539 14.07 -1.92 29.77
CA PRO A 539 14.32 -1.42 28.42
C PRO A 539 13.07 -0.80 27.76
N THR A 540 13.24 0.05 26.76
CA THR A 540 12.12 0.76 26.08
C THR A 540 11.35 -0.11 25.09
N ASP A 541 12.04 -1.12 24.59
CA ASP A 541 11.62 -2.23 23.72
C ASP A 541 11.05 -3.42 24.51
N ASP A 542 11.33 -3.49 25.82
CA ASP A 542 10.77 -4.47 26.75
C ASP A 542 10.09 -3.82 27.99
N PRO A 543 9.11 -2.93 27.79
CA PRO A 543 8.43 -2.20 28.87
C PRO A 543 7.47 -3.09 29.67
N TRP A 544 6.94 -2.57 30.78
CA TRP A 544 5.83 -3.20 31.50
C TRP A 544 4.58 -3.27 30.60
N LEU A 545 4.02 -4.47 30.45
CA LEU A 545 2.83 -4.71 29.64
C LEU A 545 1.58 -4.51 30.49
N THR A 546 0.98 -3.32 30.39
CA THR A 546 -0.26 -2.97 31.09
C THR A 546 -1.40 -2.66 30.12
N LYS A 547 -2.64 -2.80 30.60
CA LYS A 547 -3.87 -2.45 29.87
C LYS A 547 -3.81 -1.02 29.31
N GLU A 548 -3.29 -0.07 30.09
CA GLU A 548 -3.16 1.35 29.69
C GLU A 548 -2.12 1.54 28.57
N LEU A 549 -1.01 0.79 28.60
CA LEU A 549 -0.02 0.82 27.51
C LEU A 549 -0.66 0.31 26.21
N LEU A 550 -1.34 -0.85 26.27
CA LEU A 550 -1.93 -1.50 25.10
C LEU A 550 -3.07 -0.66 24.50
N CYS A 551 -3.96 -0.11 25.34
CA CYS A 551 -4.99 0.86 24.92
C CYS A 551 -4.37 2.18 24.40
N LYS A 552 -3.21 2.61 24.90
CA LYS A 552 -2.47 3.76 24.34
C LYS A 552 -1.84 3.43 22.98
N LEU A 553 -1.31 2.23 22.76
CA LEU A 553 -0.80 1.80 21.46
C LEU A 553 -1.93 1.71 20.43
N LEU A 554 -3.08 1.12 20.78
CA LEU A 554 -4.28 1.09 19.93
C LEU A 554 -4.77 2.50 19.55
N SER A 555 -4.96 3.37 20.55
CA SER A 555 -5.48 4.73 20.31
C SER A 555 -4.48 5.68 19.63
N THR A 556 -3.16 5.43 19.72
CA THR A 556 -2.14 6.13 18.92
C THR A 556 -2.09 5.63 17.48
N THR A 557 -2.20 4.31 17.27
CA THR A 557 -2.25 3.67 15.95
C THR A 557 -3.45 4.15 15.16
N ASN A 558 -4.65 4.08 15.75
CA ASN A 558 -5.87 4.58 15.12
C ASN A 558 -5.78 6.07 14.78
N ARG A 559 -5.19 6.88 15.68
CA ARG A 559 -4.98 8.31 15.44
C ARG A 559 -3.97 8.60 14.32
N TYR A 560 -2.89 7.83 14.18
CA TYR A 560 -1.95 8.00 13.07
C TYR A 560 -2.66 7.89 11.72
N TRP A 561 -3.46 6.83 11.54
CA TRP A 561 -4.18 6.59 10.29
C TRP A 561 -5.24 7.66 10.02
N TYR A 562 -6.01 8.04 11.04
CA TYR A 562 -7.00 9.13 10.94
C TYR A 562 -6.34 10.47 10.59
N ASP A 563 -5.24 10.83 11.29
CA ASP A 563 -4.51 12.08 11.08
C ASP A 563 -3.85 12.14 9.70
N TRP A 564 -3.54 10.99 9.09
CA TRP A 564 -3.06 10.85 7.72
C TRP A 564 -4.22 10.98 6.71
N ILE A 565 -5.20 10.07 6.71
CA ILE A 565 -6.22 9.99 5.63
C ILE A 565 -7.08 11.24 5.53
N ARG A 566 -7.30 11.98 6.63
CA ARG A 566 -8.01 13.27 6.63
C ARG A 566 -7.30 14.39 5.83
N LYS A 567 -6.02 14.22 5.47
CA LYS A 567 -5.30 15.14 4.56
C LYS A 567 -5.85 15.06 3.13
N SER A 568 -6.56 13.99 2.77
CA SER A 568 -7.03 13.73 1.41
C SER A 568 -7.94 14.83 0.88
N THR A 569 -7.61 15.34 -0.30
CA THR A 569 -8.36 16.40 -1.01
C THR A 569 -9.55 15.87 -1.80
N TYR A 570 -9.86 14.56 -1.73
CA TYR A 570 -10.89 13.95 -2.56
C TYR A 570 -12.33 14.23 -2.09
N THR A 571 -13.13 14.70 -3.04
CA THR A 571 -14.53 15.12 -2.90
C THR A 571 -15.48 14.42 -3.88
N GLY A 572 -14.97 13.48 -4.70
CA GLY A 572 -15.76 12.75 -5.69
C GLY A 572 -16.68 11.67 -5.10
N SER A 573 -17.53 11.08 -5.94
CA SER A 573 -18.67 10.25 -5.53
C SER A 573 -18.27 9.01 -4.73
N TRP A 574 -17.23 8.28 -5.18
CA TRP A 574 -16.83 6.99 -4.59
C TRP A 574 -15.83 7.16 -3.45
N LYS A 575 -16.10 8.11 -2.55
CA LYS A 575 -15.17 8.54 -1.49
C LYS A 575 -14.72 7.41 -0.57
N GLU A 576 -15.61 6.48 -0.24
CA GLU A 576 -15.28 5.37 0.68
C GLU A 576 -14.26 4.42 0.03
N SER A 577 -14.51 3.94 -1.19
CA SER A 577 -13.60 3.07 -1.95
C SER A 577 -12.24 3.74 -2.23
N VAL A 578 -12.25 5.04 -2.53
CA VAL A 578 -11.01 5.82 -2.79
C VAL A 578 -10.17 6.00 -1.52
N LEU A 579 -10.78 6.35 -0.37
CA LEU A 579 -10.04 6.50 0.88
C LEU A 579 -9.59 5.14 1.44
N ARG A 580 -10.37 4.07 1.25
CA ARG A 580 -10.02 2.70 1.61
C ARG A 580 -8.83 2.18 0.78
N SER A 581 -8.82 2.48 -0.52
CA SER A 581 -7.69 2.20 -1.41
C SER A 581 -6.45 3.02 -1.04
N ALA A 582 -6.59 4.31 -0.73
CA ALA A 582 -5.46 5.14 -0.31
C ALA A 582 -4.80 4.64 0.99
N LEU A 583 -5.61 4.21 1.97
CA LEU A 583 -5.10 3.58 3.20
C LEU A 583 -4.45 2.21 2.94
N ALA A 584 -4.85 1.48 1.91
CA ALA A 584 -4.21 0.23 1.48
C ALA A 584 -2.86 0.50 0.80
N LEU A 585 -2.80 1.38 -0.20
CA LEU A 585 -1.54 1.82 -0.83
C LEU A 585 -0.55 2.34 0.19
N LYS A 586 -1.03 3.11 1.18
CA LYS A 586 -0.15 3.63 2.24
C LYS A 586 0.47 2.51 3.09
N LEU A 587 -0.18 1.36 3.28
CA LEU A 587 0.43 0.21 3.98
C LEU A 587 1.61 -0.39 3.21
N LEU A 588 1.59 -0.33 1.88
CA LEU A 588 2.64 -0.90 1.01
C LEU A 588 3.91 -0.05 0.93
N ILE A 589 3.95 1.11 1.61
CA ILE A 589 5.13 1.97 1.64
C ILE A 589 6.05 1.56 2.80
N PHE A 590 7.27 1.12 2.46
CA PHE A 590 8.36 0.94 3.40
C PHE A 590 8.98 2.29 3.75
N GLU A 591 8.48 2.91 4.82
CA GLU A 591 8.84 4.27 5.24
C GLU A 591 10.34 4.55 5.46
N PRO A 592 11.23 3.61 5.85
CA PRO A 592 12.66 3.91 6.04
C PRO A 592 13.36 4.44 4.79
N THR A 593 13.01 3.92 3.62
CA THR A 593 13.59 4.32 2.33
C THR A 593 12.61 5.11 1.48
N GLY A 594 11.30 4.90 1.66
CA GLY A 594 10.26 5.41 0.76
C GLY A 594 9.89 4.45 -0.37
N ALA A 595 10.54 3.28 -0.45
CA ALA A 595 10.17 2.21 -1.38
C ALA A 595 8.70 1.78 -1.22
N VAL A 596 8.08 1.35 -2.32
CA VAL A 596 6.68 0.88 -2.35
C VAL A 596 6.68 -0.55 -2.89
N VAL A 597 6.14 -1.51 -2.15
CA VAL A 597 5.99 -2.89 -2.64
C VAL A 597 4.74 -3.03 -3.50
N ALA A 598 4.77 -3.90 -4.52
CA ALA A 598 3.56 -4.18 -5.31
C ALA A 598 2.49 -4.91 -4.47
N SER A 599 2.92 -5.88 -3.65
CA SER A 599 2.04 -6.60 -2.71
C SER A 599 2.79 -7.02 -1.43
N PRO A 600 2.12 -7.24 -0.29
CA PRO A 600 2.76 -7.81 0.90
C PRO A 600 2.77 -9.35 0.87
N THR A 601 2.37 -9.97 -0.24
CA THR A 601 2.32 -11.42 -0.44
C THR A 601 3.24 -11.88 -1.58
N PHE A 602 3.47 -13.19 -1.59
CA PHE A 602 4.26 -13.91 -2.57
C PHE A 602 3.52 -15.20 -2.92
N SER A 603 3.67 -15.66 -4.16
CA SER A 603 3.19 -16.96 -4.65
C SER A 603 1.70 -17.26 -4.49
N LEU A 604 0.86 -16.22 -4.46
CA LEU A 604 -0.57 -16.39 -4.65
C LEU A 604 -0.87 -16.54 -6.16
N PRO A 605 -1.74 -17.47 -6.57
CA PRO A 605 -1.86 -17.91 -7.95
C PRO A 605 -2.78 -17.03 -8.81
N GLU A 606 -2.33 -16.66 -10.01
CA GLU A 606 -3.16 -16.09 -11.08
C GLU A 606 -4.23 -17.10 -11.59
N TYR A 607 -4.04 -18.41 -11.34
CA TYR A 607 -5.04 -19.45 -11.61
C TYR A 607 -4.87 -20.64 -10.66
N ILE A 608 -5.96 -21.16 -10.08
CA ILE A 608 -5.89 -22.27 -9.10
C ILE A 608 -5.36 -23.56 -9.74
N GLY A 609 -4.23 -24.06 -9.24
CA GLY A 609 -3.49 -25.18 -9.84
C GLY A 609 -2.52 -24.77 -10.96
N GLY A 610 -2.39 -23.46 -11.24
CA GLY A 610 -1.49 -22.89 -12.23
C GLY A 610 -0.07 -22.64 -11.72
N VAL A 611 0.80 -22.26 -12.66
CA VAL A 611 2.25 -22.04 -12.46
C VAL A 611 2.65 -20.57 -12.33
N ARG A 612 1.72 -19.64 -12.59
CA ARG A 612 1.91 -18.18 -12.49
C ARG A 612 1.71 -17.74 -11.03
N ASN A 613 2.76 -17.99 -10.24
CA ASN A 613 2.83 -17.75 -8.80
C ASN A 613 4.17 -17.02 -8.54
N TRP A 614 4.12 -15.78 -8.03
CA TRP A 614 5.27 -14.85 -8.04
C TRP A 614 5.45 -14.08 -6.73
N ASP A 615 6.69 -13.72 -6.37
CA ASP A 615 6.98 -12.83 -5.24
C ASP A 615 6.88 -11.35 -5.65
N TYR A 616 6.01 -10.60 -4.97
CA TYR A 616 5.65 -9.21 -5.27
C TYR A 616 6.05 -8.23 -4.16
N ARG A 617 6.85 -8.68 -3.19
CA ARG A 617 7.26 -7.93 -1.99
C ARG A 617 8.40 -6.92 -2.25
N PHE A 618 8.56 -6.51 -3.51
CA PHE A 618 9.67 -5.72 -4.04
C PHE A 618 9.17 -4.41 -4.68
N SER A 619 10.09 -3.45 -4.85
CA SER A 619 9.76 -2.13 -5.36
C SER A 619 10.00 -2.02 -6.87
N TRP A 620 8.96 -2.36 -7.62
CA TRP A 620 8.87 -2.19 -9.08
C TRP A 620 8.78 -0.71 -9.44
N ILE A 621 9.55 -0.27 -10.45
CA ILE A 621 9.52 1.13 -10.92
C ILE A 621 8.10 1.49 -11.37
N ARG A 622 7.53 0.66 -12.26
CA ARG A 622 6.18 0.77 -12.83
C ARG A 622 5.10 1.04 -11.78
N ASP A 623 4.86 0.06 -10.91
CA ASP A 623 3.79 0.05 -9.91
C ASP A 623 3.95 1.19 -8.89
N SER A 624 5.19 1.48 -8.49
CA SER A 624 5.51 2.57 -7.57
C SER A 624 5.26 3.95 -8.20
N SER A 625 5.67 4.14 -9.46
CA SER A 625 5.44 5.37 -10.21
C SER A 625 3.96 5.67 -10.42
N PHE A 626 3.14 4.65 -10.74
CA PHE A 626 1.69 4.82 -10.77
C PHE A 626 1.10 5.06 -9.37
N THR A 627 1.63 4.42 -8.32
CA THR A 627 1.22 4.68 -6.91
C THR A 627 1.42 6.14 -6.52
N LEU A 628 2.54 6.74 -6.91
CA LEU A 628 2.83 8.14 -6.67
C LEU A 628 1.85 9.07 -7.38
N TYR A 629 1.45 8.77 -8.62
CA TYR A 629 0.40 9.52 -9.31
C TYR A 629 -0.91 9.53 -8.51
N ALA A 630 -1.38 8.36 -8.02
CA ALA A 630 -2.59 8.28 -7.21
C ALA A 630 -2.48 9.06 -5.88
N LEU A 631 -1.36 8.92 -5.17
CA LEU A 631 -1.13 9.62 -3.90
C LEU A 631 -1.09 11.15 -4.10
N ILE A 632 -0.35 11.65 -5.10
CA ILE A 632 -0.29 13.07 -5.45
C ILE A 632 -1.68 13.62 -5.80
N ARG A 633 -2.50 12.86 -6.55
CA ARG A 633 -3.88 13.26 -6.91
C ARG A 633 -4.81 13.41 -5.72
N LEU A 634 -4.53 12.71 -4.63
CA LEU A 634 -5.26 12.80 -3.36
C LEU A 634 -4.65 13.83 -2.39
N GLY A 635 -3.53 14.49 -2.74
CA GLY A 635 -2.84 15.46 -1.89
C GLY A 635 -1.76 14.87 -0.96
N PHE A 636 -1.41 13.60 -1.12
CA PHE A 636 -0.33 12.94 -0.37
C PHE A 636 1.01 13.15 -1.09
N VAL A 637 1.68 14.26 -0.74
CA VAL A 637 2.95 14.68 -1.37
C VAL A 637 4.18 14.23 -0.55
N ASP A 638 4.02 14.05 0.77
CA ASP A 638 5.10 13.62 1.67
C ASP A 638 5.67 12.26 1.22
N GLU A 639 4.77 11.30 0.96
CA GLU A 639 5.06 9.97 0.42
C GLU A 639 5.76 10.00 -0.94
N ALA A 640 5.31 10.89 -1.83
CA ALA A 640 5.85 10.97 -3.18
C ALA A 640 7.26 11.57 -3.21
N ASN A 641 7.56 12.53 -2.33
CA ASN A 641 8.93 13.04 -2.18
C ASN A 641 9.88 11.94 -1.68
N ALA A 642 9.44 11.08 -0.75
CA ALA A 642 10.27 10.00 -0.20
C ALA A 642 10.64 8.95 -1.26
N TYR A 643 9.68 8.45 -2.04
CA TYR A 643 10.00 7.53 -3.15
C TYR A 643 10.81 8.21 -4.26
N LEU A 644 10.60 9.51 -4.52
CA LEU A 644 11.47 10.24 -5.46
C LEU A 644 12.91 10.31 -4.97
N GLU A 645 13.15 10.44 -3.67
CA GLU A 645 14.50 10.37 -3.10
C GLU A 645 15.08 8.94 -3.23
N PHE A 646 14.30 7.88 -2.96
CA PHE A 646 14.68 6.49 -3.20
C PHE A 646 15.08 6.20 -4.65
N ILE A 647 14.27 6.61 -5.63
CA ILE A 647 14.53 6.31 -7.05
C ILE A 647 15.68 7.15 -7.61
N PHE A 648 15.90 8.38 -7.12
CA PHE A 648 17.09 9.15 -7.51
C PHE A 648 18.39 8.54 -6.99
N ASP A 649 18.39 7.82 -5.87
CA ASP A 649 19.55 7.02 -5.47
C ASP A 649 19.80 5.82 -6.40
N ARG A 650 18.75 5.15 -6.90
CA ARG A 650 18.89 4.11 -7.93
C ARG A 650 19.39 4.68 -9.27
N ILE A 651 18.99 5.89 -9.66
CA ILE A 651 19.49 6.56 -10.88
C ILE A 651 20.95 7.05 -10.72
N ARG A 652 21.45 7.19 -9.48
CA ARG A 652 22.88 7.41 -9.21
C ARG A 652 23.66 6.10 -9.33
N ASP A 653 23.10 5.00 -8.85
CA ASP A 653 23.62 3.62 -9.01
C ASP A 653 23.03 2.93 -10.26
N LYS A 654 23.27 3.50 -11.45
CA LYS A 654 22.95 2.83 -12.72
C LYS A 654 23.84 1.61 -12.96
N ASN A 655 23.38 0.71 -13.83
CA ASN A 655 24.21 -0.38 -14.33
C ASN A 655 25.32 0.15 -15.27
N PRO A 656 26.41 -0.62 -15.52
CA PRO A 656 27.57 -0.13 -16.29
C PRO A 656 27.29 0.25 -17.75
N ASP A 657 26.19 -0.23 -18.32
CA ASP A 657 25.66 0.09 -19.65
C ASP A 657 24.75 1.34 -19.67
N GLY A 658 24.45 1.92 -18.50
CA GLY A 658 23.49 3.01 -18.34
C GLY A 658 22.05 2.57 -18.07
N SER A 659 21.78 1.26 -18.00
CA SER A 659 20.46 0.74 -17.67
C SER A 659 20.11 0.90 -16.17
N ILE A 660 18.85 0.65 -15.83
CA ILE A 660 18.34 0.54 -14.45
C ILE A 660 17.55 -0.76 -14.35
N GLN A 661 17.54 -1.38 -13.17
CA GLN A 661 16.70 -2.56 -12.93
C GLN A 661 15.21 -2.19 -12.91
N ILE A 662 14.37 -3.14 -13.34
CA ILE A 662 12.91 -3.00 -13.40
C ILE A 662 12.27 -2.89 -12.01
N MET A 663 12.91 -3.51 -11.02
CA MET A 663 12.55 -3.54 -9.61
C MET A 663 13.80 -3.59 -8.72
N TYR A 664 13.62 -3.34 -7.42
CA TYR A 664 14.66 -3.42 -6.40
C TYR A 664 14.10 -4.03 -5.11
N THR A 665 14.97 -4.49 -4.21
CA THR A 665 14.58 -4.72 -2.81
C THR A 665 14.07 -3.42 -2.17
N ILE A 666 13.37 -3.51 -1.04
CA ILE A 666 12.91 -2.29 -0.32
C ILE A 666 14.07 -1.45 0.23
N HIS A 667 15.26 -2.04 0.30
CA HIS A 667 16.53 -1.42 0.68
C HIS A 667 17.26 -0.80 -0.53
N GLY A 668 16.94 -1.22 -1.75
CA GLY A 668 17.47 -0.68 -3.00
C GLY A 668 18.56 -1.52 -3.66
N GLU A 669 18.71 -2.79 -3.27
CA GLU A 669 19.61 -3.75 -3.92
C GLU A 669 19.03 -4.30 -5.23
N LYS A 670 19.90 -4.90 -6.04
CA LYS A 670 19.63 -5.38 -7.41
C LYS A 670 19.60 -6.92 -7.55
N ASP A 671 20.05 -7.65 -6.53
CA ASP A 671 20.17 -9.11 -6.54
C ASP A 671 18.98 -9.75 -5.81
N MET A 672 18.30 -10.69 -6.46
CA MET A 672 16.89 -11.05 -6.19
C MET A 672 16.54 -12.50 -6.61
N GLU A 673 17.49 -13.44 -6.49
CA GLU A 673 17.40 -14.85 -6.95
C GLU A 673 16.01 -15.50 -6.79
N GLU A 674 15.44 -16.00 -7.89
CA GLU A 674 14.17 -16.74 -7.92
C GLU A 674 14.37 -18.18 -7.43
N ILE A 675 13.93 -18.46 -6.20
CA ILE A 675 14.09 -19.77 -5.53
C ILE A 675 12.72 -20.44 -5.39
N GLU A 676 12.58 -21.66 -5.93
CA GLU A 676 11.37 -22.49 -5.75
C GLU A 676 11.40 -23.28 -4.43
N LEU A 677 10.26 -23.39 -3.75
CA LEU A 677 10.10 -23.91 -2.40
C LEU A 677 9.25 -25.20 -2.40
N ASP A 678 9.80 -26.27 -2.96
CA ASP A 678 9.13 -27.57 -3.19
C ASP A 678 8.40 -28.18 -1.98
N HIS A 679 8.85 -27.86 -0.76
CA HIS A 679 8.27 -28.40 0.49
C HIS A 679 6.91 -27.78 0.84
N LEU A 680 6.54 -26.64 0.27
CA LEU A 680 5.22 -26.01 0.43
C LEU A 680 4.26 -26.52 -0.65
N ASP A 681 2.99 -26.71 -0.29
CA ASP A 681 1.99 -27.19 -1.25
C ASP A 681 1.35 -26.12 -2.13
N GLY A 682 1.52 -24.84 -1.77
CA GLY A 682 1.02 -23.69 -2.53
C GLY A 682 -0.50 -23.53 -2.44
N HIS A 683 -1.02 -22.31 -2.67
CA HIS A 683 -2.42 -22.01 -2.38
C HIS A 683 -3.36 -22.95 -3.14
N LYS A 684 -4.15 -23.75 -2.42
CA LYS A 684 -5.00 -24.82 -2.99
C LYS A 684 -4.26 -25.80 -3.93
N GLY A 685 -2.96 -26.06 -3.69
CA GLY A 685 -2.12 -26.94 -4.52
C GLY A 685 -1.47 -26.29 -5.74
N SER A 686 -1.54 -24.96 -5.87
CA SER A 686 -0.94 -24.22 -7.00
C SER A 686 0.59 -24.17 -6.84
N LYS A 687 1.32 -24.83 -7.75
CA LYS A 687 2.78 -24.98 -7.70
C LYS A 687 3.46 -24.46 -8.98
N PRO A 688 4.72 -24.02 -8.90
CA PRO A 688 5.59 -23.98 -7.72
C PRO A 688 5.30 -22.77 -6.81
N VAL A 689 5.90 -22.78 -5.62
CA VAL A 689 5.94 -21.63 -4.71
C VAL A 689 7.32 -20.99 -4.85
N ARG A 690 7.38 -19.70 -5.17
CA ARG A 690 8.60 -18.91 -5.38
C ARG A 690 8.82 -17.83 -4.32
N ILE A 691 10.08 -17.56 -4.03
CA ILE A 691 10.57 -16.34 -3.37
C ILE A 691 11.67 -15.71 -4.23
N GLY A 692 11.84 -14.39 -4.15
CA GLY A 692 12.62 -13.69 -5.18
C GLY A 692 11.87 -13.63 -6.52
N ASN A 693 12.45 -13.01 -7.54
CA ASN A 693 11.73 -12.81 -8.81
C ASN A 693 12.67 -12.71 -10.01
N GLY A 694 12.58 -13.70 -10.90
CA GLY A 694 13.47 -13.88 -12.06
C GLY A 694 13.25 -12.86 -13.18
N ALA A 695 12.23 -12.01 -13.06
CA ALA A 695 12.11 -10.83 -13.91
C ALA A 695 13.18 -9.77 -13.61
N SER A 696 14.02 -9.91 -12.55
CA SER A 696 15.13 -8.98 -12.26
C SER A 696 16.03 -8.71 -13.47
N ASP A 697 16.28 -9.76 -14.26
CA ASP A 697 17.17 -9.72 -15.43
C ASP A 697 16.43 -9.40 -16.74
N HIS A 698 15.13 -9.12 -16.68
CA HIS A 698 14.33 -8.78 -17.87
C HIS A 698 14.65 -7.37 -18.37
N VAL A 699 14.97 -7.28 -19.67
CA VAL A 699 15.01 -5.99 -20.36
C VAL A 699 13.58 -5.56 -20.69
N GLN A 700 13.04 -4.68 -19.84
CA GLN A 700 11.81 -3.91 -20.08
C GLN A 700 12.19 -2.47 -20.42
N LEU A 701 11.75 -1.97 -21.57
CA LEU A 701 12.02 -0.59 -21.99
C LEU A 701 10.85 0.36 -21.70
N ASP A 702 9.69 -0.17 -21.30
CA ASP A 702 8.57 0.63 -20.84
C ASP A 702 8.92 1.46 -19.59
N ILE A 703 9.56 0.87 -18.58
CA ILE A 703 9.82 1.43 -17.22
C ILE A 703 10.30 2.88 -17.19
N TYR A 704 11.04 3.31 -18.21
CA TYR A 704 11.57 4.66 -18.35
C TYR A 704 10.45 5.71 -18.54
N GLY A 705 9.32 5.32 -19.14
CA GLY A 705 8.13 6.14 -19.32
C GLY A 705 7.38 6.38 -18.00
N GLU A 706 7.12 5.34 -17.21
CA GLU A 706 6.53 5.45 -15.88
C GLU A 706 7.42 6.29 -14.96
N LEU A 707 8.73 6.02 -14.98
CA LEU A 707 9.72 6.78 -14.22
C LEU A 707 9.68 8.28 -14.58
N MET A 708 9.68 8.60 -15.87
CA MET A 708 9.69 9.97 -16.35
C MET A 708 8.35 10.70 -16.17
N ASP A 709 7.20 10.02 -16.26
CA ASP A 709 5.91 10.62 -15.89
C ASP A 709 5.84 10.87 -14.38
N CYS A 710 6.33 9.94 -13.56
CA CYS A 710 6.47 10.10 -12.11
C CYS A 710 7.37 11.29 -11.74
N ILE A 711 8.54 11.44 -12.35
CA ILE A 711 9.44 12.59 -12.14
C ILE A 711 8.77 13.89 -12.62
N TYR A 712 8.06 13.87 -13.75
CA TYR A 712 7.31 15.02 -14.26
C TYR A 712 6.17 15.46 -13.31
N LEU A 713 5.47 14.50 -12.70
CA LEU A 713 4.43 14.73 -11.69
C LEU A 713 5.04 15.23 -10.37
N GLY A 714 6.16 14.65 -9.92
CA GLY A 714 6.95 15.11 -8.78
C GLY A 714 7.33 16.58 -8.92
N GLN A 715 7.94 16.95 -10.05
CA GLN A 715 8.28 18.34 -10.39
C GLN A 715 7.03 19.24 -10.61
N LYS A 716 5.82 18.68 -10.66
CA LYS A 716 4.58 19.48 -10.78
C LYS A 716 3.91 19.76 -9.43
N PHE A 717 4.05 18.88 -8.45
CA PHE A 717 3.29 18.94 -7.19
C PHE A 717 4.13 18.81 -5.91
N GLY A 718 5.34 18.25 -5.99
CA GLY A 718 6.28 18.07 -4.87
C GLY A 718 7.54 18.93 -4.97
N LYS A 719 8.65 18.41 -4.45
CA LYS A 719 9.96 19.06 -4.41
C LYS A 719 10.46 19.37 -5.84
N PRO A 720 10.87 20.62 -6.16
CA PRO A 720 11.50 20.93 -7.44
C PRO A 720 12.87 20.24 -7.58
N LEU A 721 13.17 19.75 -8.79
CA LEU A 721 14.46 19.12 -9.10
C LEU A 721 15.63 20.09 -8.87
N ALA A 722 16.72 19.59 -8.31
CA ALA A 722 18.00 20.30 -8.28
C ALA A 722 18.69 20.29 -9.67
N TYR A 723 19.86 20.92 -9.77
CA TYR A 723 20.66 20.83 -11.00
C TYR A 723 21.16 19.40 -11.24
N ASP A 724 21.66 18.74 -10.21
CA ASP A 724 22.26 17.40 -10.32
C ASP A 724 21.19 16.34 -10.64
N ASP A 725 20.01 16.44 -10.03
CA ASP A 725 18.85 15.60 -10.38
C ASP A 725 18.43 15.81 -11.86
N TRP A 726 18.57 17.04 -12.38
CA TRP A 726 18.35 17.31 -13.81
C TRP A 726 19.49 16.79 -14.72
N VAL A 727 20.72 16.62 -14.21
CA VAL A 727 21.78 15.92 -14.94
C VAL A 727 21.39 14.44 -15.09
N LEU A 728 21.00 13.79 -13.99
CA LEU A 728 20.53 12.41 -13.96
C LEU A 728 19.31 12.16 -14.87
N VAL A 729 18.33 13.08 -14.87
CA VAL A 729 17.16 13.01 -15.77
C VAL A 729 17.57 13.11 -17.25
N ARG A 730 18.60 13.90 -17.59
CA ARG A 730 19.10 13.96 -18.98
C ARG A 730 19.78 12.67 -19.39
N GLU A 731 20.60 12.08 -18.53
CA GLU A 731 21.25 10.78 -18.79
C GLU A 731 20.21 9.70 -19.10
N ILE A 732 19.12 9.64 -18.33
CA ILE A 732 18.01 8.70 -18.56
C ILE A 732 17.33 8.93 -19.92
N VAL A 733 17.04 10.18 -20.30
CA VAL A 733 16.40 10.47 -21.59
C VAL A 733 17.36 10.32 -22.77
N ASP A 734 18.66 10.61 -22.59
CA ASP A 734 19.68 10.34 -23.61
C ASP A 734 19.85 8.82 -23.84
N TYR A 735 19.85 8.00 -22.78
CA TYR A 735 19.83 6.53 -22.87
C TYR A 735 18.59 6.02 -23.63
N VAL A 736 17.40 6.55 -23.33
CA VAL A 736 16.16 6.23 -24.06
C VAL A 736 16.27 6.61 -25.54
N VAL A 737 16.85 7.76 -25.87
CA VAL A 737 17.04 8.22 -27.26
C VAL A 737 18.07 7.38 -28.03
N GLU A 738 18.95 6.66 -27.34
CA GLU A 738 19.86 5.66 -27.94
C GLU A 738 19.14 4.31 -28.18
N HIS A 739 18.36 3.82 -27.21
CA HIS A 739 17.79 2.46 -27.21
C HIS A 739 16.32 2.34 -27.65
N TYR A 740 15.62 3.43 -28.03
CA TYR A 740 14.16 3.35 -28.32
C TYR A 740 13.79 2.43 -29.49
N ASN A 741 14.73 2.08 -30.37
CA ASN A 741 14.52 1.14 -31.47
C ASN A 741 14.59 -0.33 -31.01
N ASP A 742 15.15 -0.62 -29.85
CA ASP A 742 15.42 -1.99 -29.40
C ASP A 742 14.16 -2.74 -28.95
N SER A 743 14.22 -4.06 -29.06
CA SER A 743 13.15 -4.97 -28.67
C SER A 743 13.26 -5.39 -27.20
N ASP A 744 12.13 -5.45 -26.50
CA ASP A 744 12.05 -5.68 -25.06
C ASP A 744 10.97 -6.72 -24.69
N LEU A 745 10.78 -6.99 -23.39
CA LEU A 745 9.78 -7.96 -22.88
C LEU A 745 8.47 -7.32 -22.40
N SER A 746 8.43 -5.98 -22.31
CA SER A 746 7.26 -5.17 -21.96
C SER A 746 6.59 -5.47 -20.61
N ILE A 747 5.51 -4.76 -20.33
CA ILE A 747 4.72 -4.78 -19.09
C ILE A 747 4.25 -6.18 -18.66
N TRP A 748 4.09 -7.12 -19.60
CA TRP A 748 3.63 -8.49 -19.31
C TRP A 748 4.75 -9.51 -19.11
N GLU A 749 6.02 -9.08 -19.05
CA GLU A 749 7.15 -9.90 -18.59
C GLU A 749 7.33 -11.19 -19.40
N VAL A 750 7.02 -11.11 -20.70
CA VAL A 750 6.98 -12.24 -21.65
C VAL A 750 8.28 -13.03 -21.62
N ARG A 751 8.22 -14.30 -21.24
CA ARG A 751 9.38 -15.20 -21.16
C ARG A 751 9.70 -15.92 -22.49
N ASP A 752 8.99 -15.61 -23.59
CA ASP A 752 9.21 -16.14 -24.96
C ASP A 752 10.26 -15.34 -25.76
N MET A 753 9.87 -14.22 -26.39
CA MET A 753 10.74 -13.42 -27.26
C MET A 753 10.62 -11.91 -27.04
N LYS A 754 11.77 -11.22 -27.15
CA LYS A 754 11.83 -9.76 -27.26
C LYS A 754 11.20 -9.28 -28.56
N ARG A 755 10.35 -8.24 -28.49
CA ARG A 755 9.61 -7.68 -29.64
C ARG A 755 9.52 -6.16 -29.55
N ASN A 756 9.00 -5.49 -30.58
CA ASN A 756 8.67 -4.07 -30.53
C ASN A 756 7.25 -3.89 -29.99
N PHE A 757 7.06 -4.14 -28.68
CA PHE A 757 5.75 -4.07 -28.04
C PHE A 757 5.16 -2.65 -28.06
N THR A 758 3.89 -2.55 -28.44
CA THR A 758 3.18 -1.26 -28.61
C THR A 758 3.13 -0.47 -27.30
N TYR A 759 3.02 -1.14 -26.15
CA TYR A 759 3.09 -0.50 -24.83
C TYR A 759 4.45 0.15 -24.60
N SER A 760 5.55 -0.61 -24.71
CA SER A 760 6.91 -0.12 -24.49
C SER A 760 7.27 1.04 -25.41
N LYS A 761 6.90 0.98 -26.70
CA LYS A 761 7.14 2.10 -27.61
C LYS A 761 6.34 3.36 -27.22
N VAL A 762 5.09 3.23 -26.75
CA VAL A 762 4.33 4.36 -26.20
C VAL A 762 4.97 4.93 -24.93
N MET A 763 5.50 4.09 -24.04
CA MET A 763 6.12 4.54 -22.78
C MET A 763 7.51 5.16 -23.00
N LEU A 764 8.30 4.65 -23.96
CA LEU A 764 9.53 5.30 -24.45
C LEU A 764 9.22 6.69 -25.04
N TRP A 765 8.13 6.85 -25.80
CA TRP A 765 7.67 8.18 -26.25
C TRP A 765 7.32 9.09 -25.07
N VAL A 766 6.65 8.57 -24.04
CA VAL A 766 6.34 9.33 -22.81
C VAL A 766 7.62 9.82 -22.14
N ALA A 767 8.66 8.99 -22.04
CA ALA A 767 9.92 9.37 -21.42
C ALA A 767 10.56 10.60 -22.10
N ILE A 768 10.65 10.58 -23.44
CA ILE A 768 11.25 11.68 -24.22
C ILE A 768 10.37 12.95 -24.17
N ASP A 769 9.04 12.81 -24.31
CA ASP A 769 8.09 13.91 -24.19
C ASP A 769 8.14 14.57 -22.80
N ARG A 770 8.23 13.79 -21.71
CA ARG A 770 8.36 14.33 -20.35
C ARG A 770 9.71 15.00 -20.14
N GLY A 771 10.80 14.46 -20.68
CA GLY A 771 12.12 15.10 -20.68
C GLY A 771 12.09 16.48 -21.32
N LEU A 772 11.50 16.58 -22.52
CA LEU A 772 11.31 17.86 -23.22
C LEU A 772 10.42 18.84 -22.43
N ARG A 773 9.29 18.38 -21.90
CA ARG A 773 8.38 19.21 -21.09
C ARG A 773 9.01 19.70 -19.78
N LEU A 774 9.90 18.92 -19.17
CA LEU A 774 10.70 19.34 -18.01
C LEU A 774 11.70 20.45 -18.40
N ALA A 775 12.42 20.25 -19.51
CA ALA A 775 13.38 21.23 -20.03
C ALA A 775 12.69 22.58 -20.33
N ASP A 776 11.56 22.57 -21.04
CA ASP A 776 10.86 23.79 -21.43
C ASP A 776 10.20 24.51 -20.26
N LYS A 777 9.44 23.78 -19.41
CA LYS A 777 8.68 24.37 -18.29
C LYS A 777 9.56 25.14 -17.29
N ARG A 778 10.84 24.77 -17.16
CA ARG A 778 11.80 25.42 -16.26
C ARG A 778 13.00 26.06 -16.98
N SER A 779 13.03 26.08 -18.32
CA SER A 779 14.17 26.54 -19.13
C SER A 779 15.51 25.88 -18.74
N LEU A 780 15.48 24.58 -18.46
CA LEU A 780 16.66 23.82 -18.02
C LEU A 780 17.59 23.50 -19.20
N PRO A 781 18.93 23.50 -19.02
CA PRO A 781 19.87 23.23 -20.10
C PRO A 781 19.68 21.81 -20.67
N CYS A 782 19.39 21.70 -21.96
CA CYS A 782 19.21 20.44 -22.68
C CYS A 782 20.02 20.47 -23.99
N PRO A 783 21.28 19.98 -24.00
CA PRO A 783 22.15 20.03 -25.18
C PRO A 783 21.64 19.16 -26.33
N ASN A 784 21.17 17.93 -26.03
CA ASN A 784 20.67 16.97 -27.01
C ASN A 784 19.22 17.24 -27.47
N ARG A 785 18.64 18.41 -27.17
CA ARG A 785 17.24 18.80 -27.45
C ARG A 785 16.76 18.44 -28.86
N TYR A 786 17.58 18.65 -29.88
CA TYR A 786 17.19 18.34 -31.26
C TYR A 786 17.08 16.82 -31.51
N LYS A 787 17.97 16.00 -30.93
CA LYS A 787 17.85 14.53 -30.97
C LYS A 787 16.59 14.05 -30.24
N TRP A 788 16.28 14.65 -29.09
CA TRP A 788 15.08 14.32 -28.31
C TRP A 788 13.80 14.62 -29.09
N LEU A 789 13.74 15.76 -29.80
CA LEU A 789 12.60 16.10 -30.66
C LEU A 789 12.47 15.11 -31.83
N ASP A 790 13.57 14.84 -32.53
CA ASP A 790 13.64 13.95 -33.69
C ASP A 790 13.23 12.51 -33.34
N ALA A 791 13.77 11.96 -32.24
CA ALA A 791 13.43 10.63 -31.73
C ALA A 791 11.97 10.55 -31.25
N ARG A 792 11.45 11.56 -30.53
CA ARG A 792 10.04 11.60 -30.10
C ARG A 792 9.09 11.58 -31.31
N ASP A 793 9.36 12.41 -32.31
CA ASP A 793 8.45 12.58 -33.45
C ASP A 793 8.55 11.40 -34.42
N THR A 794 9.73 10.82 -34.60
CA THR A 794 9.94 9.55 -35.32
C THR A 794 9.19 8.41 -34.63
N LEU A 795 9.37 8.23 -33.31
CA LEU A 795 8.71 7.17 -32.54
C LEU A 795 7.18 7.32 -32.54
N TYR A 796 6.66 8.55 -32.52
CA TYR A 796 5.22 8.80 -32.63
C TYR A 796 4.66 8.31 -33.98
N GLU A 797 5.27 8.71 -35.09
CA GLU A 797 4.84 8.25 -36.42
C GLU A 797 5.04 6.73 -36.58
N ASP A 798 6.11 6.17 -36.03
CA ASP A 798 6.35 4.72 -36.05
C ASP A 798 5.23 3.94 -35.35
N ILE A 799 4.83 4.32 -34.13
CA ILE A 799 3.69 3.69 -33.43
C ILE A 799 2.41 3.83 -34.28
N MET A 800 2.13 5.03 -34.81
CA MET A 800 0.91 5.31 -35.56
C MET A 800 0.83 4.61 -36.92
N ASN A 801 1.97 4.19 -37.49
CA ASN A 801 2.04 3.52 -38.79
C ASN A 801 2.34 2.01 -38.73
N LYS A 802 3.07 1.54 -37.70
CA LYS A 802 3.49 0.14 -37.51
C LYS A 802 2.56 -0.65 -36.59
N ALA A 803 2.15 -0.11 -35.44
CA ALA A 803 1.26 -0.82 -34.50
C ALA A 803 -0.23 -0.81 -34.92
N TRP A 804 -0.63 0.08 -35.85
CA TRP A 804 -2.02 0.19 -36.30
C TRP A 804 -2.37 -0.82 -37.40
N ASN A 805 -3.17 -1.83 -37.06
CA ASN A 805 -3.72 -2.77 -38.02
C ASN A 805 -4.80 -2.11 -38.89
N LYS A 806 -4.50 -1.94 -40.18
CA LYS A 806 -5.36 -1.23 -41.15
C LYS A 806 -6.60 -2.04 -41.57
N GLU A 807 -6.54 -3.37 -41.44
CA GLU A 807 -7.59 -4.30 -41.87
C GLU A 807 -8.60 -4.53 -40.73
N GLU A 808 -8.11 -5.02 -39.59
CA GLU A 808 -8.92 -5.32 -38.40
C GLU A 808 -9.27 -4.09 -37.55
N LYS A 809 -8.58 -2.96 -37.81
CA LYS A 809 -8.84 -1.62 -37.25
C LYS A 809 -8.72 -1.55 -35.72
N PHE A 810 -7.58 -1.97 -35.20
CA PHE A 810 -7.14 -1.73 -33.83
C PHE A 810 -5.61 -1.57 -33.76
N PHE A 811 -5.10 -1.07 -32.63
CA PHE A 811 -3.68 -1.14 -32.31
C PHE A 811 -3.34 -2.51 -31.73
N GLY A 812 -2.41 -3.23 -32.36
CA GLY A 812 -2.02 -4.58 -31.95
C GLY A 812 -0.99 -4.60 -30.82
N GLN A 813 -0.66 -5.80 -30.34
CA GLN A 813 0.27 -6.03 -29.24
C GLN A 813 1.70 -5.53 -29.53
N SER A 814 2.17 -5.69 -30.76
CA SER A 814 3.52 -5.29 -31.19
C SER A 814 3.53 -4.82 -32.65
N TYR A 815 4.69 -4.33 -33.13
CA TYR A 815 4.89 -4.06 -34.56
C TYR A 815 4.93 -5.35 -35.39
N GLU A 816 5.36 -6.46 -34.78
CA GLU A 816 5.46 -7.79 -35.38
C GLU A 816 4.09 -8.47 -35.47
N GLU A 817 3.29 -8.43 -34.40
CA GLU A 817 1.96 -9.03 -34.29
C GLU A 817 0.89 -7.94 -34.13
N THR A 818 0.43 -7.41 -35.26
CA THR A 818 -0.59 -6.35 -35.30
C THR A 818 -2.03 -6.88 -35.24
N ASP A 819 -2.27 -8.19 -35.40
CA ASP A 819 -3.59 -8.84 -35.31
C ASP A 819 -3.85 -9.52 -33.95
N VAL A 820 -2.85 -9.54 -33.07
CA VAL A 820 -2.99 -9.88 -31.64
C VAL A 820 -3.42 -8.63 -30.88
N LEU A 821 -4.42 -8.77 -30.01
CA LEU A 821 -4.99 -7.68 -29.24
C LEU A 821 -4.50 -7.73 -27.80
N ASP A 822 -4.12 -6.57 -27.26
CA ASP A 822 -3.56 -6.42 -25.93
C ASP A 822 -4.29 -5.27 -25.19
N ALA A 823 -4.66 -5.49 -23.93
CA ALA A 823 -5.30 -4.46 -23.11
C ALA A 823 -4.35 -3.31 -22.71
N ALA A 824 -3.03 -3.51 -22.76
CA ALA A 824 -2.03 -2.50 -22.41
C ALA A 824 -2.15 -1.24 -23.29
N VAL A 825 -2.62 -1.34 -24.54
CA VAL A 825 -2.80 -0.19 -25.44
C VAL A 825 -3.86 0.82 -24.92
N LEU A 826 -4.68 0.43 -23.94
CA LEU A 826 -5.57 1.35 -23.21
C LEU A 826 -4.82 2.49 -22.51
N ILE A 827 -3.51 2.36 -22.29
CA ILE A 827 -2.66 3.42 -21.71
C ILE A 827 -2.58 4.68 -22.59
N MET A 828 -2.72 4.57 -23.91
CA MET A 828 -2.48 5.66 -24.87
C MET A 828 -3.19 6.98 -24.52
N PRO A 829 -4.52 7.02 -24.27
CA PRO A 829 -5.20 8.23 -23.81
C PRO A 829 -4.97 8.57 -22.34
N LEU A 830 -4.47 7.65 -21.51
CA LEU A 830 -4.16 7.87 -20.10
C LEU A 830 -2.91 8.74 -19.94
N VAL A 831 -1.83 8.39 -20.65
CA VAL A 831 -0.53 9.11 -20.67
C VAL A 831 -0.46 10.26 -21.69
N PHE A 832 -1.56 10.57 -22.36
CA PHE A 832 -1.70 11.63 -23.37
C PHE A 832 -0.86 11.42 -24.63
N PHE A 833 -0.66 10.17 -25.06
CA PHE A 833 -0.12 9.83 -26.38
C PHE A 833 -1.11 10.25 -27.49
N MET A 834 -2.38 9.87 -27.35
CA MET A 834 -3.44 10.26 -28.28
C MET A 834 -4.76 10.65 -27.59
N GLN A 835 -5.67 11.29 -28.32
CA GLN A 835 -6.97 11.68 -27.78
C GLN A 835 -7.92 10.48 -27.71
N ALA A 836 -8.61 10.29 -26.57
CA ALA A 836 -9.53 9.17 -26.35
C ALA A 836 -10.75 9.12 -27.31
N SER A 837 -11.01 10.20 -28.05
CA SER A 837 -12.05 10.28 -29.08
C SER A 837 -11.51 10.10 -30.50
N ASP A 838 -10.24 9.74 -30.68
CA ASP A 838 -9.67 9.43 -31.99
C ASP A 838 -10.35 8.18 -32.59
N PRO A 839 -10.73 8.17 -33.89
CA PRO A 839 -11.39 7.02 -34.50
C PRO A 839 -10.63 5.69 -34.38
N ARG A 840 -9.29 5.71 -34.40
CA ARG A 840 -8.43 4.53 -34.22
C ARG A 840 -8.54 4.00 -32.79
N PHE A 841 -8.43 4.88 -31.80
CA PHE A 841 -8.58 4.49 -30.40
C PHE A 841 -9.99 4.01 -30.08
N LEU A 842 -11.03 4.72 -30.55
CA LEU A 842 -12.42 4.30 -30.37
C LEU A 842 -12.73 2.95 -31.03
N SER A 843 -12.09 2.62 -32.16
CA SER A 843 -12.20 1.31 -32.78
C SER A 843 -11.51 0.22 -31.93
N THR A 844 -10.31 0.50 -31.43
CA THR A 844 -9.55 -0.38 -30.52
C THR A 844 -10.31 -0.66 -29.22
N LEU A 845 -10.84 0.37 -28.55
CA LEU A 845 -11.67 0.23 -27.35
C LEU A 845 -12.94 -0.59 -27.61
N LYS A 846 -13.59 -0.39 -28.76
CA LYS A 846 -14.77 -1.19 -29.19
C LYS A 846 -14.42 -2.63 -29.60
N ARG A 847 -13.16 -2.92 -29.92
CA ARG A 847 -12.65 -4.28 -30.13
C ARG A 847 -12.39 -4.97 -28.78
N ILE A 848 -11.70 -4.31 -27.86
CA ILE A 848 -11.42 -4.82 -26.50
C ILE A 848 -12.72 -5.15 -25.74
N MET A 849 -13.74 -4.29 -25.82
CA MET A 849 -15.06 -4.52 -25.20
C MET A 849 -15.92 -5.65 -25.82
N LYS A 850 -15.41 -6.41 -26.80
CA LYS A 850 -16.09 -7.64 -27.25
C LYS A 850 -15.72 -8.80 -26.32
N SER A 851 -16.58 -9.83 -26.29
CA SER A 851 -16.24 -11.09 -25.63
C SER A 851 -15.14 -11.86 -26.36
N PRO A 852 -14.39 -12.75 -25.68
CA PRO A 852 -13.30 -13.53 -26.29
C PRO A 852 -13.72 -14.31 -27.54
N GLU A 853 -14.92 -14.92 -27.55
CA GLU A 853 -15.45 -15.65 -28.72
C GLU A 853 -15.76 -14.74 -29.94
N LYS A 854 -15.68 -13.42 -29.77
CA LYS A 854 -15.84 -12.39 -30.81
C LYS A 854 -14.53 -11.62 -31.07
N GLY A 855 -13.40 -12.13 -30.57
CA GLY A 855 -12.08 -11.52 -30.72
C GLY A 855 -11.95 -10.18 -29.98
N GLY A 856 -12.42 -10.12 -28.74
CA GLY A 856 -12.09 -9.07 -27.76
C GLY A 856 -11.54 -9.67 -26.48
N LEU A 857 -11.50 -8.90 -25.39
CA LEU A 857 -10.91 -9.30 -24.12
C LEU A 857 -11.87 -9.14 -22.93
N MET A 858 -13.17 -8.87 -23.15
CA MET A 858 -14.11 -8.53 -22.08
C MET A 858 -15.11 -9.64 -21.75
N ALA A 859 -15.02 -10.19 -20.54
CA ALA A 859 -16.01 -11.10 -19.94
C ALA A 859 -16.61 -10.48 -18.68
N ASN A 860 -17.94 -10.55 -18.49
CA ASN A 860 -18.63 -10.07 -17.28
C ASN A 860 -18.28 -8.63 -16.81
N ASN A 861 -18.00 -7.71 -17.75
CA ASN A 861 -17.49 -6.34 -17.52
C ASN A 861 -16.09 -6.26 -16.89
N LEU A 862 -15.34 -7.36 -16.87
CA LEU A 862 -13.91 -7.47 -16.55
C LEU A 862 -13.10 -7.72 -17.83
N VAL A 863 -11.77 -7.54 -17.80
CA VAL A 863 -10.90 -7.54 -18.99
C VAL A 863 -9.60 -8.35 -18.74
N TYR A 864 -9.31 -9.32 -19.61
CA TYR A 864 -8.05 -10.10 -19.61
C TYR A 864 -6.86 -9.27 -20.16
N ARG A 865 -5.61 -9.71 -19.96
CA ARG A 865 -4.41 -9.01 -20.48
C ARG A 865 -4.36 -9.06 -22.00
N TYR A 866 -4.46 -10.26 -22.57
CA TYR A 866 -4.40 -10.55 -24.01
C TYR A 866 -5.04 -11.92 -24.31
N ASP A 867 -5.11 -12.31 -25.59
CA ASP A 867 -5.60 -13.63 -25.99
C ASP A 867 -4.48 -14.69 -25.85
N THR A 868 -4.47 -15.42 -24.74
CA THR A 868 -3.49 -16.49 -24.42
C THR A 868 -3.50 -17.68 -25.39
N LYS A 869 -4.45 -17.73 -26.34
CA LYS A 869 -4.50 -18.73 -27.42
C LYS A 869 -3.88 -18.23 -28.72
N LYS A 870 -3.44 -16.97 -28.75
CA LYS A 870 -2.76 -16.31 -29.87
C LYS A 870 -1.36 -15.81 -29.51
N SER A 871 -1.24 -15.13 -28.36
CA SER A 871 0.04 -14.65 -27.86
C SER A 871 0.73 -15.74 -27.04
N GLY A 872 1.98 -16.05 -27.38
CA GLY A 872 2.85 -16.91 -26.57
C GLY A 872 3.58 -16.06 -25.53
N ASP A 873 3.20 -16.18 -24.27
CA ASP A 873 3.83 -15.45 -23.16
C ASP A 873 5.11 -16.13 -22.62
N GLY A 874 5.42 -17.35 -23.10
CA GLY A 874 6.55 -18.17 -22.64
C GLY A 874 6.31 -18.91 -21.32
N VAL A 875 5.14 -18.74 -20.67
CA VAL A 875 4.81 -19.37 -19.38
C VAL A 875 3.66 -20.38 -19.54
N GLY A 876 2.63 -20.02 -20.31
CA GLY A 876 1.48 -20.87 -20.61
C GLY A 876 0.53 -21.08 -19.42
N GLY A 877 -0.59 -21.75 -19.72
CA GLY A 877 -1.71 -21.92 -18.79
C GLY A 877 -2.70 -20.75 -18.83
N GLU A 878 -3.80 -20.89 -18.08
CA GLU A 878 -4.89 -19.90 -18.02
C GLU A 878 -4.60 -18.78 -16.99
N GLU A 879 -5.28 -17.64 -17.12
CA GLU A 879 -5.22 -16.47 -16.22
C GLU A 879 -6.63 -16.06 -15.82
N GLY A 880 -6.77 -15.31 -14.73
CA GLY A 880 -7.99 -14.57 -14.43
C GLY A 880 -8.10 -13.27 -15.25
N THR A 881 -9.20 -12.54 -15.06
CA THR A 881 -9.32 -11.18 -15.60
C THR A 881 -8.50 -10.21 -14.77
N PHE A 882 -7.61 -9.45 -15.42
CA PHE A 882 -6.68 -8.55 -14.75
C PHE A 882 -7.38 -7.27 -14.29
N CYS A 883 -7.34 -6.98 -12.99
CA CYS A 883 -8.14 -5.88 -12.43
C CYS A 883 -7.70 -4.51 -12.98
N LEU A 884 -6.39 -4.33 -13.22
CA LEU A 884 -5.85 -3.12 -13.85
C LEU A 884 -6.34 -2.93 -15.29
N CYS A 885 -6.40 -3.98 -16.12
CA CYS A 885 -6.90 -3.90 -17.50
C CYS A 885 -8.37 -3.46 -17.52
N THR A 886 -9.15 -3.97 -16.57
CA THR A 886 -10.53 -3.57 -16.32
C THR A 886 -10.64 -2.08 -15.98
N LEU A 887 -9.83 -1.59 -15.04
CA LEU A 887 -9.86 -0.20 -14.56
C LEU A 887 -9.26 0.80 -15.56
N TRP A 888 -8.28 0.41 -16.36
CA TRP A 888 -7.80 1.17 -17.53
C TRP A 888 -8.89 1.27 -18.61
N CYS A 889 -9.67 0.20 -18.85
CA CYS A 889 -10.80 0.24 -19.77
C CYS A 889 -11.90 1.20 -19.27
N VAL A 890 -12.19 1.20 -17.96
CA VAL A 890 -13.07 2.20 -17.32
C VAL A 890 -12.56 3.62 -17.59
N GLU A 891 -11.30 3.93 -17.27
CA GLU A 891 -10.79 5.30 -17.45
C GLU A 891 -10.71 5.71 -18.94
N ALA A 892 -10.36 4.79 -19.85
CA ALA A 892 -10.39 5.03 -21.29
C ALA A 892 -11.81 5.38 -21.78
N LEU A 893 -12.82 4.64 -21.32
CA LEU A 893 -14.24 4.93 -21.60
C LEU A 893 -14.68 6.27 -21.00
N THR A 894 -14.23 6.61 -19.78
CA THR A 894 -14.49 7.93 -19.17
C THR A 894 -13.87 9.06 -19.98
N ARG A 895 -12.60 8.90 -20.42
CA ARG A 895 -11.90 9.91 -21.21
C ARG A 895 -12.56 10.11 -22.58
N ALA A 896 -12.98 9.03 -23.25
CA ALA A 896 -13.82 9.09 -24.45
C ALA A 896 -15.22 9.69 -24.17
N GLY A 897 -15.74 9.44 -22.97
CA GLY A 897 -17.01 9.91 -22.44
C GLY A 897 -17.21 11.43 -22.40
N ASN A 898 -16.11 12.19 -22.44
CA ASN A 898 -16.15 13.65 -22.64
C ASN A 898 -16.71 14.07 -24.02
N THR A 899 -16.80 13.13 -24.97
CA THR A 899 -17.36 13.34 -26.32
C THR A 899 -18.59 12.49 -26.62
N ASP A 900 -18.69 11.29 -26.02
CA ASP A 900 -19.85 10.40 -26.17
C ASP A 900 -20.43 10.01 -24.79
N ARG A 901 -21.61 10.56 -24.48
CA ARG A 901 -22.30 10.32 -23.20
C ARG A 901 -22.64 8.84 -22.96
N ALA A 902 -22.79 8.02 -24.01
CA ALA A 902 -23.04 6.59 -23.85
C ALA A 902 -21.80 5.86 -23.32
N LEU A 903 -20.60 6.25 -23.73
CA LEU A 903 -19.34 5.69 -23.21
C LEU A 903 -19.12 6.09 -21.75
N LEU A 904 -19.48 7.33 -21.36
CA LEU A 904 -19.44 7.73 -19.95
C LEU A 904 -20.38 6.87 -19.09
N LEU A 905 -21.63 6.68 -19.52
CA LEU A 905 -22.59 5.84 -18.80
C LEU A 905 -22.12 4.38 -18.70
N LYS A 906 -21.49 3.84 -19.75
CA LYS A 906 -20.87 2.51 -19.69
C LYS A 906 -19.69 2.48 -18.71
N SER A 907 -18.85 3.51 -18.63
CA SER A 907 -17.75 3.57 -17.65
C SER A 907 -18.24 3.65 -16.21
N VAL A 908 -19.34 4.37 -15.94
CA VAL A 908 -19.96 4.42 -14.60
C VAL A 908 -20.48 3.03 -14.21
N SER A 909 -21.29 2.39 -15.06
CA SER A 909 -21.78 1.02 -14.81
C SER A 909 -20.65 0.02 -14.63
N MET A 910 -19.64 0.03 -15.49
CA MET A 910 -18.50 -0.88 -15.41
C MET A 910 -17.66 -0.66 -14.13
N PHE A 911 -17.56 0.57 -13.64
CA PHE A 911 -16.90 0.87 -12.37
C PHE A 911 -17.75 0.45 -11.16
N GLU A 912 -19.05 0.69 -11.18
CA GLU A 912 -19.97 0.27 -10.12
C GLU A 912 -20.10 -1.25 -10.03
N ASP A 913 -20.05 -1.96 -11.17
CA ASP A 913 -19.91 -3.42 -11.24
C ASP A 913 -18.56 -3.87 -10.66
N PHE A 914 -17.44 -3.21 -11.02
CA PHE A 914 -16.12 -3.54 -10.48
C PHE A 914 -16.05 -3.42 -8.95
N LEU A 915 -16.72 -2.43 -8.36
CA LEU A 915 -16.78 -2.25 -6.91
C LEU A 915 -17.44 -3.42 -6.16
N LEU A 916 -18.15 -4.32 -6.85
CA LEU A 916 -18.73 -5.54 -6.26
C LEU A 916 -17.72 -6.68 -6.07
N TYR A 917 -16.55 -6.59 -6.71
CA TYR A 917 -15.43 -7.55 -6.54
C TYR A 917 -14.40 -7.09 -5.49
N LEU A 918 -14.57 -5.89 -4.92
CA LEU A 918 -13.88 -5.54 -3.68
C LEU A 918 -14.34 -6.48 -2.57
N ASN A 919 -13.42 -6.87 -1.69
CA ASN A 919 -13.80 -7.72 -0.57
C ASN A 919 -14.64 -6.98 0.49
N HIS A 920 -15.08 -7.71 1.52
CA HIS A 920 -15.91 -7.22 2.63
C HIS A 920 -15.31 -6.05 3.42
N VAL A 921 -13.99 -5.80 3.32
CA VAL A 921 -13.31 -4.63 3.89
C VAL A 921 -12.75 -3.64 2.84
N GLY A 922 -13.13 -3.78 1.57
CA GLY A 922 -12.80 -2.85 0.48
C GLY A 922 -11.38 -2.96 -0.06
N LEU A 923 -10.77 -4.14 0.00
CA LEU A 923 -9.45 -4.45 -0.56
C LEU A 923 -9.56 -5.13 -1.93
N CYS A 924 -8.50 -5.00 -2.74
CA CYS A 924 -8.36 -5.61 -4.06
C CYS A 924 -7.33 -6.73 -4.06
N THR A 925 -7.57 -7.77 -4.86
CA THR A 925 -6.52 -8.65 -5.38
C THR A 925 -6.09 -8.20 -6.78
N GLU A 926 -5.21 -8.98 -7.40
CA GLU A 926 -4.64 -8.74 -8.72
C GLU A 926 -5.58 -9.15 -9.85
N GLU A 927 -6.19 -10.32 -9.74
CA GLU A 927 -7.08 -10.91 -10.74
C GLU A 927 -8.40 -11.38 -10.14
N ILE A 928 -9.37 -11.59 -11.03
CA ILE A 928 -10.70 -12.13 -10.72
C ILE A 928 -11.00 -13.26 -11.71
N SER A 929 -11.33 -14.45 -11.21
CA SER A 929 -11.73 -15.60 -12.04
C SER A 929 -13.08 -15.38 -12.73
N ASP A 930 -13.37 -16.19 -13.76
CA ASP A 930 -14.67 -16.28 -14.43
C ASP A 930 -15.87 -16.50 -13.46
N ALA A 931 -15.62 -17.12 -12.31
CA ALA A 931 -16.62 -17.36 -11.26
C ALA A 931 -16.77 -16.19 -10.25
N GLY A 932 -15.96 -15.13 -10.38
CA GLY A 932 -15.91 -14.00 -9.45
C GLY A 932 -15.14 -14.29 -8.16
N GLU A 933 -14.24 -15.29 -8.16
CA GLU A 933 -13.29 -15.52 -7.07
C GLU A 933 -12.01 -14.69 -7.24
N ALA A 934 -11.46 -14.22 -6.13
CA ALA A 934 -10.23 -13.42 -6.08
C ALA A 934 -8.97 -14.28 -6.31
N LEU A 935 -8.10 -13.84 -7.22
CA LEU A 935 -6.88 -14.50 -7.68
C LEU A 935 -5.66 -13.54 -7.69
N GLY A 936 -4.46 -14.11 -7.83
CA GLY A 936 -3.17 -13.43 -7.79
C GLY A 936 -2.83 -12.83 -6.41
N ASN A 937 -1.84 -11.93 -6.37
CA ASN A 937 -1.35 -11.40 -5.10
C ASN A 937 -2.35 -10.47 -4.38
N ALA A 938 -2.26 -10.45 -3.04
CA ALA A 938 -3.27 -9.87 -2.15
C ALA A 938 -2.64 -9.22 -0.90
N VAL A 939 -2.78 -7.93 -0.63
CA VAL A 939 -3.47 -6.89 -1.40
C VAL A 939 -2.60 -6.45 -2.57
N GLN A 940 -3.18 -6.30 -3.76
CA GLN A 940 -2.46 -5.78 -4.94
C GLN A 940 -2.54 -4.23 -4.97
N GLY A 941 -1.39 -3.57 -4.84
CA GLY A 941 -1.27 -2.13 -4.96
C GLY A 941 -1.72 -1.61 -6.32
N PHE A 942 -1.28 -2.23 -7.42
CA PHE A 942 -1.52 -1.71 -8.78
C PHE A 942 -3.02 -1.61 -9.13
N THR A 943 -3.84 -2.54 -8.59
CA THR A 943 -5.31 -2.47 -8.65
C THR A 943 -5.89 -1.29 -7.85
N HIS A 944 -5.41 -1.05 -6.63
CA HIS A 944 -5.86 0.09 -5.82
C HIS A 944 -5.47 1.44 -6.43
N VAL A 945 -4.31 1.53 -7.08
CA VAL A 945 -3.87 2.71 -7.83
C VAL A 945 -4.83 3.03 -8.97
N THR A 946 -5.14 2.03 -9.80
CA THR A 946 -6.00 2.22 -10.97
C THR A 946 -7.46 2.47 -10.58
N LEU A 947 -7.94 1.94 -9.45
CA LEU A 947 -9.23 2.28 -8.86
C LEU A 947 -9.32 3.76 -8.51
N ILE A 948 -8.30 4.30 -7.83
CA ILE A 948 -8.23 5.72 -7.49
C ILE A 948 -8.21 6.60 -8.75
N SER A 949 -7.42 6.21 -9.77
CA SER A 949 -7.35 6.96 -11.03
C SER A 949 -8.70 6.98 -11.77
N ALA A 950 -9.35 5.82 -11.91
CA ALA A 950 -10.66 5.70 -12.53
C ALA A 950 -11.72 6.53 -11.78
N ALA A 951 -11.85 6.35 -10.46
CA ALA A 951 -12.80 7.09 -9.62
C ALA A 951 -12.59 8.61 -9.64
N TYR A 952 -11.32 9.06 -9.72
CA TYR A 952 -10.97 10.48 -9.84
C TYR A 952 -11.38 11.05 -11.20
N ASN A 953 -11.07 10.35 -12.29
CA ASN A 953 -11.42 10.79 -13.63
C ASN A 953 -12.93 10.75 -13.88
N LEU A 954 -13.63 9.70 -13.44
CA LEU A 954 -15.09 9.60 -13.48
C LEU A 954 -15.75 10.79 -12.79
N SER A 955 -15.36 11.05 -11.53
CA SER A 955 -15.94 12.14 -10.74
C SER A 955 -15.74 13.50 -11.41
N ARG A 956 -14.56 13.74 -11.97
CA ARG A 956 -14.23 14.96 -12.71
C ARG A 956 -15.07 15.10 -13.99
N THR A 957 -15.08 14.10 -14.87
CA THR A 957 -15.84 14.18 -16.13
C THR A 957 -17.35 14.29 -15.88
N MET A 958 -17.89 13.64 -14.84
CA MET A 958 -19.29 13.82 -14.43
C MET A 958 -19.58 15.24 -13.94
N HIS A 959 -18.70 15.82 -13.12
CA HIS A 959 -18.82 17.22 -12.66
C HIS A 959 -18.76 18.20 -13.83
N ASP A 960 -17.74 18.09 -14.68
CA ASP A 960 -17.54 18.92 -15.88
C ASP A 960 -18.73 18.83 -16.84
N MET A 961 -19.42 17.68 -16.92
CA MET A 961 -20.64 17.52 -17.72
C MET A 961 -21.89 18.10 -17.04
N HIS A 962 -22.00 18.04 -15.71
CA HIS A 962 -23.08 18.71 -14.99
C HIS A 962 -22.98 20.23 -15.13
N GLU A 963 -21.79 20.82 -14.96
CA GLU A 963 -21.56 22.26 -15.17
C GLU A 963 -21.82 22.72 -16.61
N LYS A 964 -21.59 21.86 -17.62
CA LYS A 964 -21.92 22.14 -19.03
C LYS A 964 -23.41 21.98 -19.38
N THR A 965 -24.22 21.42 -18.47
CA THR A 965 -25.66 21.14 -18.69
C THR A 965 -26.57 22.08 -17.88
N ALA A 966 -26.00 22.83 -16.92
CA ALA A 966 -26.69 23.76 -16.03
C ALA A 966 -26.70 25.22 -16.55
#